data_AF-A0A8T0DQ28-F1
#
_entry.id   AF-A0A8T0DQ28-F1
#
_cell.length_a   1.000
_cell.length_b   1.000
_cell.length_c   1.000
_cell.angle_alpha   90.00
_cell.angle_beta   90.00
_cell.angle_gamma   90.00
#
_symmetry.space_group_name_H-M   'P 1'
#
loop_
_entity.id
_entity.type
_entity.pdbx_description
1 polymer ?
#
loop_
_entity_poly.entity_id
_entity_poly.type
_entity_poly.pdbx_seq_one_letter_code
_entity_poly.pdbx_strand_id
1 'polypeptide(L)'
;MWIPWAKYVAYRCVDSTSFRTIHSLSKALNVELHEQIFSILGVCVHGSKTHPGLLAEGTTAQILEAITNMLISQGIPAEKAQQLTSRYINEHTVTPDHISPLHNLKELFTILRQHNIRIAVCTSDSRLGTLKSLAELDVLHLIDVTVCGDDTDGLPKPHPRNAHRIFEMLNVQPEQTVMVGDTRTDMLFAKNGNFGMAVGVLSGVGKREDLEEAWFQVEDGKNNKKSNPTTTSQSTKFHIVRSVADILPLVLPDSSIPVRLHCTRARVHNDDMNVGEQRLKEVEYKLIIFDKNGSLTNVHPRWSKWAEDICEKLKVRTSVEMAQKFSNILGYSPDTRQAAGGMLAESSMLHIRDCLGYLLTLNGYGLKRSAHIVDEIWYTPELSPDDLLPGAIETIRELRRSGLRIAVNTSDGRVACTSFLACSKLHGQIDMVLSAEDADRYPKPLPHTVHRIMDAMSCKPEQTIVVGDTPADLISGHAAGVGLTIGVLSGFSLAHNLLPHADLLMPNVTYLLRVVQKDAEYNWYYHTVPQEHMDDRIMYWPRGRVLGGSSSLNAMVYIRGHPMDYDRWDAQGATGWTYANCLPYFRRAQTHELGADDYRGGDGPLYVSRGKSKHPLHEAWLEAAQQAGYPFTEDINGFQQEGVGYFDMTIKDGERCSSSVAYLHPIRRSRPNLTVTTNALVTRILFDGRRAVGVQYINKQGEVCSARAEREVILCGGAINSPQLLMLSGIGDADHLRSVGIQAWHQLPGVGQNLQDHLEVYVQRSCRQPITLYKAQWKYPHVMVGIGLKWILLRRGWGATSHLETGGFARSSSEVSHPDIQFHFLPSTVHDHGRRMGEQHAFQVHVGPMRPKSVGQLLLASSDPRSAPIINPNYMASSADRAEMRASIRLSREIFAQPALAEPYAGVELAPGEDKTTDAELDKFVRAFGDSAYHPSCTCRMGSNPDGIAVKTSEDKQMGYVGNGRVDAAVTQPDCKVWGLDGLRIVDASIMPSIVSGNLNAPVIMLAERAADIIMSERDGTSVVLPGNPQIRVWKPADRNKQRDGNPKVRLN
;
A
#
# COMPACT_ATOMS: atom_id res chain seq x y z
N MET A 1 29.59 -4.75 -15.10
CA MET A 1 30.49 -5.48 -16.02
C MET A 1 31.92 -4.92 -16.02
N TRP A 2 32.19 -3.68 -16.45
CA TRP A 2 33.56 -3.21 -16.71
C TRP A 2 34.37 -2.63 -15.52
N ILE A 3 33.73 -2.36 -14.37
CA ILE A 3 34.38 -1.74 -13.20
C ILE A 3 35.46 -2.64 -12.56
N PRO A 4 35.25 -3.96 -12.36
CA PRO A 4 36.30 -4.84 -11.84
C PRO A 4 37.52 -4.92 -12.76
N TRP A 5 37.30 -4.94 -14.08
CA TRP A 5 38.38 -4.90 -15.07
C TRP A 5 39.16 -3.58 -15.01
N ALA A 6 38.47 -2.44 -14.97
CA ALA A 6 39.10 -1.13 -14.86
C ALA A 6 39.93 -1.01 -13.58
N LYS A 7 39.43 -1.54 -12.44
CA LYS A 7 40.20 -1.65 -11.19
C LYS A 7 41.42 -2.52 -11.37
N TYR A 8 41.28 -3.70 -11.96
CA TYR A 8 42.41 -4.60 -12.21
C TYR A 8 43.51 -3.92 -13.05
N VAL A 9 43.15 -3.28 -14.17
CA VAL A 9 44.10 -2.56 -15.04
C VAL A 9 44.75 -1.41 -14.29
N ALA A 10 43.98 -0.59 -13.57
CA ALA A 10 44.50 0.56 -12.82
C ALA A 10 45.47 0.14 -11.71
N TYR A 11 45.14 -0.89 -10.93
CA TYR A 11 46.01 -1.37 -9.86
C TYR A 11 47.24 -2.10 -10.41
N ARG A 12 47.09 -2.97 -11.42
CA ARG A 12 48.23 -3.72 -11.95
C ARG A 12 49.21 -2.86 -12.74
N CYS A 13 48.74 -1.95 -13.59
CA CYS A 13 49.64 -1.08 -14.36
C CYS A 13 50.44 -0.14 -13.44
N VAL A 14 49.83 0.32 -12.34
CA VAL A 14 50.49 1.18 -11.37
C VAL A 14 51.38 0.34 -10.45
N ASP A 15 50.86 -0.64 -9.71
CA ASP A 15 51.61 -1.39 -8.67
C ASP A 15 52.77 -2.25 -9.20
N SER A 16 52.77 -2.60 -10.49
CA SER A 16 53.88 -3.32 -11.13
C SER A 16 55.02 -2.40 -11.61
N THR A 17 54.83 -1.09 -11.59
CA THR A 17 55.96 -0.15 -11.69
C THR A 17 56.71 -0.11 -10.36
N SER A 18 58.04 -0.02 -10.40
CA SER A 18 58.86 -0.19 -9.19
C SER A 18 58.44 0.81 -8.11
N PHE A 19 58.20 0.31 -6.90
CA PHE A 19 57.71 1.06 -5.73
C PHE A 19 58.47 2.38 -5.48
N ARG A 20 59.78 2.42 -5.81
CA ARG A 20 60.61 3.64 -5.71
C ARG A 20 60.24 4.75 -6.71
N THR A 21 59.76 4.42 -7.90
CA THR A 21 59.45 5.35 -9.00
C THR A 21 58.08 5.99 -8.82
N ILE A 22 57.07 5.19 -8.45
CA ILE A 22 55.70 5.67 -8.18
C ILE A 22 55.69 6.59 -6.96
N HIS A 23 56.35 6.17 -5.88
CA HIS A 23 56.35 6.92 -4.62
C HIS A 23 57.08 8.26 -4.74
N SER A 24 58.09 8.36 -5.63
CA SER A 24 58.74 9.64 -5.94
C SER A 24 57.88 10.56 -6.81
N LEU A 25 57.08 10.02 -7.74
CA LEU A 25 56.24 10.80 -8.68
C LEU A 25 54.91 11.25 -8.06
N SER A 26 54.22 10.35 -7.35
CA SER A 26 52.96 10.63 -6.62
C SER A 26 53.14 11.76 -5.61
N LYS A 27 54.30 11.77 -4.91
CA LYS A 27 54.62 12.80 -3.90
C LYS A 27 55.02 14.14 -4.52
N ALA A 28 55.49 14.16 -5.77
CA ALA A 28 55.91 15.37 -6.47
C ALA A 28 54.74 16.08 -7.22
N LEU A 29 53.73 15.32 -7.66
CA LEU A 29 52.64 15.84 -8.50
C LEU A 29 51.26 15.91 -7.81
N ASN A 30 51.12 15.36 -6.61
CA ASN A 30 49.88 15.36 -5.82
C ASN A 30 48.63 14.86 -6.58
N VAL A 31 48.80 13.87 -7.47
CA VAL A 31 47.72 13.17 -8.16
C VAL A 31 47.94 11.67 -8.06
N GLU A 32 46.91 10.91 -7.66
CA GLU A 32 46.94 9.44 -7.69
C GLU A 32 46.80 8.94 -9.13
N LEU A 33 47.79 8.19 -9.61
CA LEU A 33 47.83 7.64 -10.98
C LEU A 33 46.62 6.74 -11.30
N HIS A 34 46.05 6.08 -10.29
CA HIS A 34 44.85 5.25 -10.46
C HIS A 34 43.62 6.09 -10.86
N GLU A 35 43.43 7.27 -10.27
CA GLU A 35 42.32 8.19 -10.58
C GLU A 35 42.40 8.73 -12.01
N GLN A 36 43.60 8.94 -12.55
CA GLN A 36 43.77 9.31 -13.96
C GLN A 36 43.37 8.18 -14.91
N ILE A 37 43.72 6.92 -14.58
CA ILE A 37 43.28 5.75 -15.37
C ILE A 37 41.76 5.62 -15.31
N PHE A 38 41.15 5.78 -14.12
CA PHE A 38 39.69 5.75 -13.99
C PHE A 38 39.00 6.87 -14.76
N SER A 39 39.59 8.07 -14.78
CA SER A 39 39.08 9.20 -15.57
C SER A 39 39.18 8.95 -17.08
N ILE A 40 40.29 8.39 -17.57
CA ILE A 40 40.47 8.04 -19.00
C ILE A 40 39.44 6.99 -19.43
N LEU A 41 39.19 6.00 -18.56
CA LEU A 41 38.21 4.95 -18.79
C LEU A 41 36.75 5.41 -18.56
N GLY A 42 36.51 6.56 -17.92
CA GLY A 42 35.16 7.03 -17.60
C GLY A 42 34.48 6.24 -16.48
N VAL A 43 35.22 5.83 -15.44
CA VAL A 43 34.71 5.03 -14.31
C VAL A 43 34.67 5.85 -13.03
N CYS A 44 33.51 5.90 -12.36
CA CYS A 44 33.39 6.48 -11.02
C CYS A 44 33.53 5.39 -9.94
N VAL A 45 34.66 5.40 -9.22
CA VAL A 45 35.01 4.36 -8.23
C VAL A 45 34.09 4.35 -7.01
N HIS A 46 33.55 5.52 -6.62
CA HIS A 46 32.71 5.69 -5.44
C HIS A 46 31.21 5.47 -5.72
N GLY A 47 30.78 5.57 -6.99
CA GLY A 47 29.37 5.49 -7.37
C GLY A 47 28.95 4.20 -8.06
N SER A 48 29.87 3.27 -8.32
CA SER A 48 29.63 2.05 -9.13
C SER A 48 28.96 2.34 -10.48
N LYS A 49 29.33 3.46 -11.13
CA LYS A 49 28.76 3.90 -12.42
C LYS A 49 29.86 4.17 -13.45
N THR A 50 29.53 3.88 -14.71
CA THR A 50 30.30 4.27 -15.89
C THR A 50 29.71 5.54 -16.49
N HIS A 51 30.57 6.45 -16.93
CA HIS A 51 30.25 7.71 -17.60
C HIS A 51 30.82 7.67 -19.04
N PRO A 52 30.46 8.62 -19.91
CA PRO A 52 31.10 8.77 -21.22
C PRO A 52 32.63 8.84 -21.07
N GLY A 53 33.35 7.93 -21.75
CA GLY A 53 34.80 7.72 -21.63
C GLY A 53 35.27 6.56 -22.52
N LEU A 54 36.58 6.30 -22.58
CA LEU A 54 37.12 5.33 -23.54
C LEU A 54 36.62 3.89 -23.34
N LEU A 55 36.14 3.54 -22.15
CA LEU A 55 35.56 2.22 -21.88
C LEU A 55 34.18 2.02 -22.52
N ALA A 56 33.43 3.10 -22.72
CA ALA A 56 32.12 3.07 -23.37
C ALA A 56 32.22 3.38 -24.88
N GLU A 57 33.22 4.16 -25.30
CA GLU A 57 33.26 4.74 -26.65
C GLU A 57 34.50 4.34 -27.48
N GLY A 58 35.60 3.95 -26.85
CA GLY A 58 36.89 3.68 -27.51
C GLY A 58 37.14 2.20 -27.83
N THR A 59 38.10 1.92 -28.72
CA THR A 59 38.60 0.56 -28.98
C THR A 59 39.68 0.15 -27.98
N THR A 60 39.94 -1.16 -27.86
CA THR A 60 41.05 -1.67 -27.04
C THR A 60 42.39 -1.04 -27.43
N ALA A 61 42.61 -0.78 -28.73
CA ALA A 61 43.82 -0.11 -29.21
C ALA A 61 43.91 1.35 -28.72
N GLN A 62 42.79 2.09 -28.76
CA GLN A 62 42.73 3.46 -28.26
C GLN A 62 42.90 3.52 -26.73
N ILE A 63 42.34 2.56 -25.99
CA ILE A 63 42.53 2.43 -24.55
C ILE A 63 44.00 2.15 -24.24
N LEU A 64 44.62 1.22 -24.97
CA LEU A 64 46.04 0.89 -24.81
C LEU A 64 46.93 2.10 -25.11
N GLU A 65 46.67 2.81 -26.21
CA GLU A 65 47.40 4.02 -26.58
C GLU A 65 47.24 5.13 -25.53
N ALA A 66 46.01 5.43 -25.09
CA ALA A 66 45.73 6.50 -24.13
C ALA A 66 46.40 6.24 -22.76
N ILE A 67 46.31 5.00 -22.26
CA ILE A 67 46.94 4.63 -20.99
C ILE A 67 48.48 4.60 -21.15
N THR A 68 49.00 4.11 -22.28
CA THR A 68 50.45 4.09 -22.54
C THR A 68 51.02 5.51 -22.61
N ASN A 69 50.37 6.41 -23.34
CA ASN A 69 50.77 7.81 -23.46
C ASN A 69 50.68 8.54 -22.12
N MET A 70 49.67 8.25 -21.30
CA MET A 70 49.56 8.76 -19.94
C MET A 70 50.73 8.26 -19.06
N LEU A 71 51.05 6.97 -19.08
CA LEU A 71 52.18 6.44 -18.30
C LEU A 71 53.52 7.07 -18.74
N ILE A 72 53.71 7.29 -20.06
CA ILE A 72 54.89 7.97 -20.60
C ILE A 72 54.96 9.43 -20.13
N SER A 73 53.85 10.17 -20.17
CA SER A 73 53.80 11.57 -19.72
C SER A 73 54.07 11.70 -18.22
N GLN A 74 53.82 10.64 -17.45
CA GLN A 74 54.15 10.54 -16.03
C GLN A 74 55.58 10.03 -15.76
N GLY A 75 56.42 9.90 -16.79
CA GLY A 75 57.85 9.60 -16.65
C GLY A 75 58.21 8.11 -16.67
N ILE A 76 57.30 7.21 -17.07
CA ILE A 76 57.60 5.80 -17.26
C ILE A 76 58.25 5.61 -18.65
N PRO A 77 59.41 4.93 -18.77
CA PRO A 77 60.05 4.69 -20.06
C PRO A 77 59.11 4.00 -21.05
N ALA A 78 59.10 4.46 -22.31
CA ALA A 78 58.14 4.03 -23.33
C ALA A 78 58.08 2.50 -23.51
N GLU A 79 59.23 1.83 -23.53
CA GLU A 79 59.32 0.36 -23.65
C GLU A 79 58.66 -0.37 -22.46
N LYS A 80 58.81 0.18 -21.25
CA LYS A 80 58.20 -0.37 -20.03
C LYS A 80 56.70 -0.07 -19.98
N ALA A 81 56.29 1.14 -20.37
CA ALA A 81 54.87 1.51 -20.46
C ALA A 81 54.14 0.58 -21.44
N GLN A 82 54.72 0.36 -22.63
CA GLN A 82 54.17 -0.54 -23.66
C GLN A 82 54.10 -1.99 -23.17
N GLN A 83 55.11 -2.51 -22.47
CA GLN A 83 55.05 -3.86 -21.90
C GLN A 83 53.92 -4.01 -20.86
N LEU A 84 53.76 -3.03 -19.97
CA LEU A 84 52.78 -3.08 -18.90
C LEU A 84 51.35 -3.01 -19.42
N THR A 85 51.08 -2.06 -20.33
CA THR A 85 49.75 -1.91 -20.92
C THR A 85 49.41 -3.11 -21.79
N SER A 86 50.33 -3.55 -22.66
CA SER A 86 50.11 -4.73 -23.51
C SER A 86 49.92 -6.02 -22.73
N ARG A 87 50.53 -6.16 -21.56
CA ARG A 87 50.32 -7.33 -20.69
C ARG A 87 48.94 -7.29 -20.04
N TYR A 88 48.63 -6.25 -19.28
CA TYR A 88 47.45 -6.25 -18.41
C TYR A 88 46.15 -5.90 -19.10
N ILE A 89 46.20 -5.21 -20.25
CA ILE A 89 45.01 -4.89 -21.05
C ILE A 89 44.66 -6.07 -21.96
N ASN A 90 45.64 -6.77 -22.55
CA ASN A 90 45.37 -7.91 -23.43
C ASN A 90 45.12 -9.24 -22.69
N GLU A 91 45.70 -9.47 -21.51
CA GLU A 91 45.52 -10.72 -20.73
C GLU A 91 44.11 -10.87 -20.11
N HIS A 92 43.30 -9.81 -20.06
CA HIS A 92 41.96 -9.83 -19.44
C HIS A 92 40.91 -9.25 -20.40
N THR A 93 40.80 -9.80 -21.61
CA THR A 93 39.58 -9.62 -22.41
C THR A 93 38.42 -10.29 -21.69
N VAL A 94 37.35 -9.53 -21.46
CA VAL A 94 36.20 -9.86 -20.60
C VAL A 94 35.77 -11.32 -20.73
N THR A 95 35.91 -12.06 -19.63
CA THR A 95 35.23 -13.35 -19.47
C THR A 95 33.73 -13.10 -19.22
N PRO A 96 32.87 -14.01 -19.68
CA PRO A 96 31.45 -13.71 -19.93
C PRO A 96 30.56 -13.70 -18.69
N ASP A 97 31.12 -13.93 -17.51
CA ASP A 97 30.38 -14.27 -16.30
C ASP A 97 29.49 -13.11 -15.75
N HIS A 98 29.38 -11.97 -16.46
CA HIS A 98 28.72 -10.75 -16.00
C HIS A 98 27.89 -10.00 -17.08
N ILE A 99 27.36 -10.70 -18.08
CA ILE A 99 26.48 -10.09 -19.10
C ILE A 99 25.04 -10.12 -18.61
N SER A 100 24.42 -8.93 -18.44
CA SER A 100 23.00 -8.80 -18.08
C SER A 100 22.23 -8.18 -19.24
N PRO A 101 21.17 -8.84 -19.76
CA PRO A 101 20.33 -8.24 -20.78
C PRO A 101 19.59 -7.01 -20.22
N LEU A 102 19.57 -5.92 -20.98
CA LEU A 102 18.78 -4.72 -20.62
C LEU A 102 17.26 -4.97 -20.67
N HIS A 103 16.81 -5.92 -21.51
CA HIS A 103 15.43 -6.36 -21.66
C HIS A 103 15.37 -7.73 -22.37
N ASN A 104 14.19 -8.24 -22.73
CA ASN A 104 14.07 -9.44 -23.56
C ASN A 104 14.52 -9.19 -25.02
N LEU A 105 15.85 -9.12 -25.22
CA LEU A 105 16.46 -8.86 -26.53
C LEU A 105 16.14 -9.96 -27.55
N LYS A 106 15.97 -11.21 -27.09
CA LYS A 106 15.60 -12.33 -27.94
C LYS A 106 14.21 -12.14 -28.56
N GLU A 107 13.23 -11.77 -27.76
CA GLU A 107 11.88 -11.47 -28.25
C GLU A 107 11.87 -10.26 -29.19
N LEU A 108 12.55 -9.17 -28.81
CA LEU A 108 12.69 -7.98 -29.65
C LEU A 108 13.27 -8.32 -31.03
N PHE A 109 14.41 -9.02 -31.07
CA PHE A 109 15.07 -9.39 -32.33
C PHE A 109 14.23 -10.40 -33.12
N THR A 110 13.52 -11.32 -32.45
CA THR A 110 12.58 -12.23 -33.12
C THR A 110 11.47 -11.47 -33.84
N ILE A 111 10.88 -10.47 -33.21
CA ILE A 111 9.82 -9.64 -33.81
C ILE A 111 10.36 -8.84 -35.01
N LEU A 112 11.52 -8.19 -34.86
CA LEU A 112 12.15 -7.46 -35.95
C LEU A 112 12.42 -8.38 -37.16
N ARG A 113 12.90 -9.60 -36.92
CA ARG A 113 13.11 -10.61 -37.97
C ARG A 113 11.82 -11.07 -38.62
N GLN A 114 10.74 -11.28 -37.85
CA GLN A 114 9.42 -11.60 -38.39
C GLN A 114 8.88 -10.52 -39.33
N HIS A 115 9.30 -9.26 -39.13
CA HIS A 115 8.98 -8.14 -40.01
C HIS A 115 10.01 -7.90 -41.12
N ASN A 116 10.88 -8.88 -41.41
CA ASN A 116 11.95 -8.79 -42.42
C ASN A 116 12.95 -7.64 -42.18
N ILE A 117 13.11 -7.19 -40.93
CA ILE A 117 14.13 -6.21 -40.55
C ILE A 117 15.43 -6.95 -40.30
N ARG A 118 16.50 -6.49 -40.97
CA ARG A 118 17.86 -7.02 -40.78
C ARG A 118 18.50 -6.38 -39.55
N ILE A 119 19.24 -7.17 -38.79
CA ILE A 119 19.84 -6.74 -37.52
C ILE A 119 21.36 -6.75 -37.65
N ALA A 120 21.99 -5.61 -37.39
CA ALA A 120 23.45 -5.48 -37.35
C ALA A 120 23.94 -5.03 -35.98
N VAL A 121 25.08 -5.55 -35.55
CA VAL A 121 25.79 -5.08 -34.34
C VAL A 121 27.09 -4.42 -34.77
N CYS A 122 27.29 -3.16 -34.37
CA CYS A 122 28.52 -2.41 -34.59
C CYS A 122 29.10 -1.93 -33.26
N THR A 123 30.21 -2.53 -32.86
CA THR A 123 30.86 -2.28 -31.56
C THR A 123 32.34 -1.95 -31.72
N SER A 124 32.89 -1.26 -30.73
CA SER A 124 34.34 -1.01 -30.57
C SER A 124 35.06 -2.19 -29.91
N ASP A 125 34.30 -3.19 -29.41
CA ASP A 125 34.83 -4.41 -28.78
C ASP A 125 35.47 -5.38 -29.78
N SER A 126 36.23 -6.35 -29.27
CA SER A 126 36.79 -7.45 -30.07
C SER A 126 35.72 -8.39 -30.63
N ARG A 127 35.98 -8.97 -31.80
CA ARG A 127 35.06 -9.92 -32.45
C ARG A 127 34.80 -11.15 -31.61
N LEU A 128 35.85 -11.73 -31.02
CA LEU A 128 35.72 -12.94 -30.18
C LEU A 128 34.82 -12.68 -28.96
N GLY A 129 35.03 -11.57 -28.25
CA GLY A 129 34.22 -11.21 -27.08
C GLY A 129 32.77 -10.88 -27.43
N THR A 130 32.56 -10.18 -28.55
CA THR A 130 31.23 -9.82 -29.05
C THR A 130 30.42 -11.07 -29.42
N LEU A 131 30.99 -11.98 -30.19
CA LEU A 131 30.30 -13.21 -30.60
C LEU A 131 29.94 -14.08 -29.40
N LYS A 132 30.82 -14.18 -28.40
CA LYS A 132 30.56 -14.92 -27.17
C LYS A 132 29.42 -14.32 -26.37
N SER A 133 29.41 -12.98 -26.24
CA SER A 133 28.35 -12.23 -25.55
C SER A 133 26.97 -12.42 -26.19
N LEU A 134 26.92 -12.34 -27.52
CA LEU A 134 25.68 -12.53 -28.28
C LEU A 134 25.17 -13.98 -28.23
N ALA A 135 26.08 -14.96 -28.12
CA ALA A 135 25.72 -16.37 -27.98
C ALA A 135 25.10 -16.66 -26.61
N GLU A 136 25.64 -16.07 -25.54
CA GLU A 136 25.11 -16.24 -24.18
C GLU A 136 23.76 -15.56 -23.96
N LEU A 137 23.53 -14.44 -24.66
CA LEU A 137 22.23 -13.78 -24.70
C LEU A 137 21.21 -14.52 -25.59
N ASP A 138 21.61 -15.62 -26.25
CA ASP A 138 20.81 -16.39 -27.20
C ASP A 138 20.17 -15.53 -28.31
N VAL A 139 20.95 -14.58 -28.84
CA VAL A 139 20.55 -13.68 -29.93
C VAL A 139 21.49 -13.72 -31.13
N LEU A 140 22.65 -14.38 -31.02
CA LEU A 140 23.64 -14.46 -32.10
C LEU A 140 23.04 -14.99 -33.41
N HIS A 141 22.14 -15.97 -33.33
CA HIS A 141 21.46 -16.57 -34.47
C HIS A 141 20.43 -15.63 -35.16
N LEU A 142 20.11 -14.50 -34.53
CA LEU A 142 19.17 -13.48 -35.04
C LEU A 142 19.88 -12.28 -35.69
N ILE A 143 21.21 -12.21 -35.63
CA ILE A 143 22.02 -11.10 -36.13
C ILE A 143 22.58 -11.43 -37.50
N ASP A 144 22.41 -10.52 -38.46
CA ASP A 144 22.84 -10.70 -39.85
C ASP A 144 24.31 -10.31 -40.06
N VAL A 145 24.75 -9.21 -39.45
CA VAL A 145 26.13 -8.70 -39.59
C VAL A 145 26.65 -8.22 -38.24
N THR A 146 27.90 -8.55 -37.94
CA THR A 146 28.62 -8.02 -36.78
C THR A 146 29.89 -7.35 -37.27
N VAL A 147 30.12 -6.09 -36.91
CA VAL A 147 31.34 -5.31 -37.19
C VAL A 147 31.97 -4.92 -35.85
N CYS A 148 33.24 -5.26 -35.68
CA CYS A 148 33.95 -5.16 -34.40
C CYS A 148 35.15 -4.22 -34.52
N GLY A 149 35.67 -3.75 -33.39
CA GLY A 149 36.77 -2.77 -33.35
C GLY A 149 38.11 -3.31 -33.84
N ASP A 150 38.27 -4.62 -33.95
CA ASP A 150 39.47 -5.34 -34.39
C ASP A 150 39.40 -5.85 -35.84
N ASP A 151 38.37 -5.47 -36.61
CA ASP A 151 38.27 -5.81 -38.04
C ASP A 151 39.28 -4.99 -38.88
N THR A 152 40.11 -5.67 -39.68
CA THR A 152 41.29 -5.10 -40.39
C THR A 152 41.01 -3.92 -41.34
N ASP A 153 39.77 -3.79 -41.83
CA ASP A 153 39.36 -2.78 -42.81
C ASP A 153 38.33 -1.76 -42.26
N GLY A 154 38.05 -1.80 -40.96
CA GLY A 154 37.07 -0.95 -40.28
C GLY A 154 37.67 0.34 -39.70
N LEU A 155 36.87 1.41 -39.61
CA LEU A 155 37.20 2.60 -38.81
C LEU A 155 36.18 2.73 -37.67
N PRO A 156 36.61 2.94 -36.41
CA PRO A 156 35.72 2.91 -35.26
C PRO A 156 34.70 4.06 -35.28
N LYS A 157 33.62 3.89 -34.53
CA LYS A 157 32.62 4.96 -34.31
C LYS A 157 33.34 6.20 -33.73
N PRO A 158 33.00 7.44 -34.17
CA PRO A 158 31.83 7.82 -34.96
C PRO A 158 32.08 7.90 -36.49
N HIS A 159 33.17 7.32 -37.02
CA HIS A 159 33.47 7.39 -38.46
C HIS A 159 32.44 6.58 -39.29
N PRO A 160 31.85 7.12 -40.38
CA PRO A 160 30.71 6.49 -41.06
C PRO A 160 31.07 5.26 -41.92
N ARG A 161 32.35 4.94 -42.07
CA ARG A 161 32.84 3.86 -42.94
C ARG A 161 32.23 2.51 -42.58
N ASN A 162 32.11 2.19 -41.29
CA ASN A 162 31.49 0.94 -40.85
C ASN A 162 29.97 0.93 -41.12
N ALA A 163 29.30 2.09 -41.08
CA ALA A 163 27.88 2.19 -41.45
C ALA A 163 27.67 1.89 -42.94
N HIS A 164 28.44 2.54 -43.82
CA HIS A 164 28.37 2.28 -45.26
C HIS A 164 28.67 0.82 -45.61
N ARG A 165 29.65 0.22 -44.95
CA ARG A 165 29.95 -1.21 -45.12
C ARG A 165 28.78 -2.10 -44.68
N ILE A 166 28.11 -1.79 -43.57
CA ILE A 166 26.92 -2.53 -43.13
C ILE A 166 25.79 -2.37 -44.14
N PHE A 167 25.59 -1.16 -44.69
CA PHE A 167 24.59 -0.89 -45.72
C PHE A 167 24.83 -1.71 -46.99
N GLU A 168 26.07 -1.79 -47.45
CA GLU A 168 26.47 -2.61 -48.59
C GLU A 168 26.28 -4.12 -48.31
N MET A 169 26.76 -4.61 -47.17
CA MET A 169 26.65 -6.03 -46.80
C MET A 169 25.19 -6.48 -46.63
N LEU A 170 24.33 -5.59 -46.14
CA LEU A 170 22.91 -5.86 -45.94
C LEU A 170 22.03 -5.37 -47.11
N ASN A 171 22.61 -4.78 -48.15
CA ASN A 171 21.89 -4.20 -49.29
C ASN A 171 20.69 -3.32 -48.87
N VAL A 172 20.92 -2.37 -47.96
CA VAL A 172 19.92 -1.42 -47.45
C VAL A 172 20.36 0.03 -47.69
N GLN A 173 19.41 0.92 -47.96
CA GLN A 173 19.70 2.36 -48.12
C GLN A 173 19.80 3.06 -46.76
N PRO A 174 20.66 4.07 -46.57
CA PRO A 174 20.82 4.77 -45.28
C PRO A 174 19.50 5.26 -44.68
N GLU A 175 18.59 5.80 -45.50
CA GLU A 175 17.29 6.34 -45.09
C GLU A 175 16.32 5.28 -44.55
N GLN A 176 16.60 4.00 -44.82
CA GLN A 176 15.81 2.85 -44.35
C GLN A 176 16.41 2.21 -43.08
N THR A 177 17.45 2.81 -42.50
CA THR A 177 18.16 2.25 -41.35
C THR A 177 17.88 3.01 -40.06
N VAL A 178 17.92 2.29 -38.95
CA VAL A 178 17.71 2.80 -37.60
C VAL A 178 18.94 2.51 -36.76
N MET A 179 19.59 3.54 -36.24
CA MET A 179 20.65 3.39 -35.24
C MET A 179 20.05 3.37 -33.84
N VAL A 180 20.45 2.40 -33.02
CA VAL A 180 20.08 2.30 -31.60
C VAL A 180 21.37 2.30 -30.78
N GLY A 181 21.50 3.22 -29.83
CA GLY A 181 22.69 3.31 -28.98
C GLY A 181 22.47 4.16 -27.74
N ASP A 182 23.40 4.09 -26.80
CA ASP A 182 23.32 4.73 -25.48
C ASP A 182 24.45 5.73 -25.22
N THR A 183 25.33 5.97 -26.21
CA THR A 183 26.46 6.90 -26.12
C THR A 183 26.39 8.05 -27.11
N ARG A 184 27.16 9.11 -26.85
CA ARG A 184 27.35 10.26 -27.76
C ARG A 184 27.90 9.79 -29.11
N THR A 185 28.85 8.87 -29.07
CA THR A 185 29.51 8.29 -30.24
C THR A 185 28.54 7.54 -31.15
N ASP A 186 27.52 6.87 -30.61
CA ASP A 186 26.46 6.22 -31.40
C ASP A 186 25.58 7.22 -32.15
N MET A 187 25.24 8.35 -31.51
CA MET A 187 24.42 9.40 -32.13
C MET A 187 25.19 10.12 -33.24
N LEU A 188 26.48 10.40 -33.02
CA LEU A 188 27.36 10.95 -34.06
C LEU A 188 27.60 9.96 -35.21
N PHE A 189 27.72 8.65 -34.92
CA PHE A 189 27.81 7.61 -35.95
C PHE A 189 26.56 7.56 -36.83
N ALA A 190 25.37 7.66 -36.22
CA ALA A 190 24.10 7.75 -36.95
C ALA A 190 24.01 8.99 -37.83
N LYS A 191 24.44 10.15 -37.30
CA LYS A 191 24.45 11.43 -38.00
C LYS A 191 25.42 11.42 -39.18
N ASN A 192 26.67 10.98 -38.96
CA ASN A 192 27.70 10.92 -39.99
C ASN A 192 27.40 9.88 -41.07
N GLY A 193 26.71 8.79 -40.69
CA GLY A 193 26.30 7.73 -41.62
C GLY A 193 25.00 8.01 -42.37
N ASN A 194 24.35 9.16 -42.14
CA ASN A 194 23.06 9.54 -42.72
C ASN A 194 21.94 8.49 -42.53
N PHE A 195 21.83 7.91 -41.33
CA PHE A 195 20.75 6.96 -41.03
C PHE A 195 19.37 7.64 -41.16
N GLY A 196 18.32 6.86 -41.44
CA GLY A 196 16.95 7.37 -41.52
C GLY A 196 16.36 7.75 -40.15
N MET A 197 16.79 7.06 -39.09
CA MET A 197 16.41 7.34 -37.71
C MET A 197 17.53 7.01 -36.73
N ALA A 198 17.65 7.79 -35.66
CA ALA A 198 18.51 7.53 -34.52
C ALA A 198 17.67 7.46 -33.23
N VAL A 199 17.92 6.42 -32.43
CA VAL A 199 17.23 6.17 -31.15
C VAL A 199 18.25 6.06 -30.03
N GLY A 200 18.27 7.07 -29.16
CA GLY A 200 19.06 7.08 -27.93
C GLY A 200 18.38 6.30 -26.81
N VAL A 201 19.07 5.36 -26.16
CA VAL A 201 18.55 4.58 -25.03
C VAL A 201 19.20 5.03 -23.73
N LEU A 202 18.40 5.36 -22.71
CA LEU A 202 18.90 5.73 -21.37
C LEU A 202 19.31 4.51 -20.53
N SER A 203 20.33 3.78 -20.97
CA SER A 203 20.85 2.54 -20.35
C SER A 203 21.58 2.75 -19.01
N GLY A 204 21.99 3.99 -18.72
CA GLY A 204 22.80 4.36 -17.56
C GLY A 204 24.23 4.84 -17.86
N VAL A 205 24.65 4.85 -19.14
CA VAL A 205 25.96 5.37 -19.59
C VAL A 205 25.85 6.84 -20.04
N GLY A 206 25.21 7.12 -21.18
CA GLY A 206 24.91 8.49 -21.62
C GLY A 206 23.67 9.06 -20.93
N LYS A 207 23.72 10.32 -20.51
CA LYS A 207 22.53 11.05 -20.05
C LYS A 207 21.78 11.65 -21.23
N ARG A 208 20.53 12.04 -21.01
CA ARG A 208 19.69 12.66 -22.04
C ARG A 208 20.39 13.87 -22.66
N GLU A 209 21.00 14.71 -21.84
CA GLU A 209 21.69 15.91 -22.27
C GLU A 209 22.86 15.58 -23.21
N ASP A 210 23.62 14.52 -22.91
CA ASP A 210 24.78 14.10 -23.72
C ASP A 210 24.36 13.62 -25.12
N LEU A 211 23.24 12.89 -25.20
CA LEU A 211 22.69 12.37 -26.47
C LEU A 211 22.05 13.48 -27.31
N GLU A 212 21.35 14.41 -26.67
CA GLU A 212 20.76 15.59 -27.32
C GLU A 212 21.85 16.54 -27.83
N GLU A 213 22.89 16.80 -27.04
CA GLU A 213 24.03 17.63 -27.45
C GLU A 213 24.75 17.04 -28.66
N ALA A 214 24.99 15.72 -28.68
CA ALA A 214 25.56 15.01 -29.82
C ALA A 214 24.78 15.25 -31.12
N TRP A 215 23.45 15.21 -31.00
CA TRP A 215 22.55 15.27 -32.13
C TRP A 215 22.37 16.70 -32.65
N PHE A 216 22.12 17.65 -31.74
CA PHE A 216 21.72 19.02 -32.05
C PHE A 216 22.87 20.02 -32.18
N GLN A 217 24.12 19.66 -31.86
CA GLN A 217 25.26 20.55 -32.11
C GLN A 217 25.35 20.92 -33.60
N VAL A 218 25.21 22.23 -33.85
CA VAL A 218 25.50 22.95 -35.08
C VAL A 218 27.00 23.21 -35.10
N GLU A 219 27.68 22.88 -36.20
CA GLU A 219 29.09 23.21 -36.38
C GLU A 219 29.30 24.73 -36.32
N ASP A 220 29.91 25.22 -35.23
CA ASP A 220 30.44 26.57 -35.21
C ASP A 220 31.83 26.60 -35.87
N GLY A 221 31.88 27.15 -37.09
CA GLY A 221 32.91 28.12 -37.43
C GLY A 221 34.05 27.69 -38.37
N LYS A 222 33.76 27.60 -39.68
CA LYS A 222 34.59 28.25 -40.71
C LYS A 222 33.75 28.88 -41.82
N ASN A 223 33.85 30.21 -41.92
CA ASN A 223 33.40 31.09 -43.00
C ASN A 223 33.11 30.40 -44.35
N ASN A 224 31.86 30.45 -44.81
CA ASN A 224 31.58 31.02 -46.13
C ASN A 224 30.11 31.37 -46.38
N LYS A 225 29.98 32.40 -47.21
CA LYS A 225 28.78 33.14 -47.61
C LYS A 225 27.66 32.29 -48.20
N LYS A 226 26.42 32.73 -47.93
CA LYS A 226 25.22 32.73 -48.79
C LYS A 226 25.15 31.60 -49.84
N SER A 227 24.40 30.56 -49.54
CA SER A 227 23.55 29.87 -50.52
C SER A 227 22.30 29.33 -49.83
N ASN A 228 21.13 29.73 -50.31
CA ASN A 228 19.85 29.12 -49.94
C ASN A 228 19.87 27.63 -50.36
N PRO A 229 19.45 26.68 -49.51
CA PRO A 229 19.14 25.34 -49.97
C PRO A 229 17.63 25.24 -50.24
N THR A 230 17.22 25.61 -51.44
CA THR A 230 16.08 24.97 -52.09
C THR A 230 16.54 23.59 -52.57
N THR A 231 16.14 22.52 -51.86
CA THR A 231 15.60 21.22 -52.34
C THR A 231 15.85 20.11 -51.30
N THR A 232 14.75 19.64 -50.68
CA THR A 232 14.51 18.28 -50.17
C THR A 232 15.71 17.51 -49.58
N SER A 233 15.95 17.66 -48.29
CA SER A 233 16.67 16.68 -47.45
C SER A 233 15.70 16.26 -46.35
N GLN A 234 15.27 14.99 -46.38
CA GLN A 234 14.46 14.40 -45.31
C GLN A 234 15.27 14.49 -44.01
N SER A 235 14.75 15.19 -43.01
CA SER A 235 15.40 15.27 -41.69
C SER A 235 15.40 13.87 -41.06
N THR A 236 16.57 13.29 -40.82
CA THR A 236 16.73 12.09 -40.00
C THR A 236 15.96 12.25 -38.68
N LYS A 237 15.12 11.26 -38.33
CA LYS A 237 14.31 11.31 -37.12
C LYS A 237 15.16 10.99 -35.89
N PHE A 238 14.95 11.68 -34.78
CA PHE A 238 15.66 11.46 -33.53
C PHE A 238 14.70 11.26 -32.36
N HIS A 239 14.91 10.18 -31.60
CA HIS A 239 14.10 9.81 -30.46
C HIS A 239 14.99 9.39 -29.28
N ILE A 240 14.54 9.65 -28.05
CA ILE A 240 15.17 9.15 -26.83
C ILE A 240 14.16 8.32 -26.07
N VAL A 241 14.52 7.07 -25.78
CA VAL A 241 13.69 6.11 -25.06
C VAL A 241 14.31 5.74 -23.71
N ARG A 242 13.47 5.34 -22.77
CA ARG A 242 13.93 4.94 -21.43
C ARG A 242 14.45 3.51 -21.43
N SER A 243 13.94 2.65 -22.31
CA SER A 243 14.33 1.25 -22.43
C SER A 243 14.39 0.82 -23.89
N VAL A 244 15.20 -0.21 -24.18
CA VAL A 244 15.27 -0.88 -25.49
C VAL A 244 13.90 -1.47 -25.89
N ALA A 245 13.02 -1.75 -24.93
CA ALA A 245 11.65 -2.22 -25.17
C ALA A 245 10.77 -1.23 -25.95
N ASP A 246 11.05 0.07 -25.83
CA ASP A 246 10.23 1.14 -26.41
C ASP A 246 10.57 1.41 -27.89
N ILE A 247 11.44 0.61 -28.50
CA ILE A 247 11.93 0.80 -29.88
C ILE A 247 10.94 0.26 -30.92
N LEU A 248 10.22 -0.82 -30.62
CA LEU A 248 9.31 -1.48 -31.57
C LEU A 248 8.27 -0.52 -32.17
N PRO A 249 7.58 0.34 -31.38
CA PRO A 249 6.60 1.28 -31.94
C PRO A 249 7.21 2.36 -32.85
N LEU A 250 8.51 2.63 -32.71
CA LEU A 250 9.22 3.61 -33.55
C LEU A 250 9.65 3.00 -34.89
N VAL A 251 10.06 1.73 -34.88
CA VAL A 251 10.62 1.04 -36.06
C VAL A 251 9.52 0.39 -36.93
N LEU A 252 8.39 -0.01 -36.35
CA LEU A 252 7.27 -0.64 -37.04
C LEU A 252 5.95 0.16 -36.93
N PRO A 253 5.86 1.38 -37.49
CA PRO A 253 4.70 2.26 -37.29
C PRO A 253 3.46 1.89 -38.13
N ASP A 254 3.61 1.23 -39.29
CA ASP A 254 2.53 1.03 -40.29
C ASP A 254 2.22 -0.45 -40.63
N SER A 255 2.94 -1.41 -40.05
CA SER A 255 2.56 -2.82 -40.20
C SER A 255 1.40 -3.13 -39.27
N SER A 256 0.25 -3.50 -39.83
CA SER A 256 -0.71 -4.38 -39.20
C SER A 256 -0.01 -5.67 -38.78
N ILE A 257 0.58 -5.72 -37.56
CA ILE A 257 1.16 -6.92 -36.94
C ILE A 257 0.01 -7.86 -36.51
N PRO A 258 -0.20 -9.02 -37.16
CA PRO A 258 -1.16 -10.03 -36.72
C PRO A 258 -0.34 -11.25 -36.23
N VAL A 259 -0.25 -11.61 -34.96
CA VAL A 259 -1.30 -11.83 -33.97
C VAL A 259 -0.58 -11.82 -32.60
N ARG A 260 -1.10 -11.06 -31.62
CA ARG A 260 -0.65 -10.98 -30.20
C ARG A 260 0.50 -10.03 -29.79
N LEU A 261 0.75 -8.93 -30.51
CA LEU A 261 1.58 -7.83 -29.96
C LEU A 261 0.88 -6.47 -29.89
N HIS A 262 -0.39 -6.41 -30.30
CA HIS A 262 -1.30 -5.30 -30.03
C HIS A 262 -2.62 -5.82 -29.44
N CYS A 263 -2.55 -6.24 -28.17
CA CYS A 263 -3.57 -5.83 -27.20
C CYS A 263 -2.95 -4.72 -26.33
N THR A 264 -2.63 -3.58 -26.93
CA THR A 264 -2.91 -2.32 -26.22
C THR A 264 -4.41 -2.27 -26.00
N ARG A 265 -4.85 -2.14 -24.74
CA ARG A 265 -5.58 -0.95 -24.27
C ARG A 265 -6.68 -0.36 -25.19
N ALA A 266 -7.29 -1.17 -26.03
CA ALA A 266 -8.55 -0.92 -26.72
C ALA A 266 -9.60 -2.02 -26.42
N ARG A 267 -9.26 -2.93 -25.50
CA ARG A 267 -10.18 -3.62 -24.58
C ARG A 267 -9.57 -3.76 -23.18
N VAL A 268 -8.94 -2.68 -22.73
CA VAL A 268 -9.01 -2.23 -21.33
C VAL A 268 -8.88 -0.71 -21.38
N HIS A 269 -9.97 -0.04 -21.78
CA HIS A 269 -10.30 1.23 -21.14
C HIS A 269 -10.35 0.96 -19.62
N ASN A 270 -10.38 2.00 -18.77
CA ASN A 270 -10.86 1.81 -17.38
C ASN A 270 -12.19 1.00 -17.31
N ASP A 271 -12.90 0.85 -18.44
CA ASP A 271 -14.05 0.00 -18.66
C ASP A 271 -13.83 -1.53 -18.62
N ASP A 272 -12.67 -2.14 -18.95
CA ASP A 272 -12.56 -3.63 -18.89
C ASP A 272 -11.99 -4.18 -17.56
N MET A 273 -11.26 -3.37 -16.78
CA MET A 273 -11.09 -3.66 -15.34
C MET A 273 -12.45 -3.60 -14.64
N ASN A 274 -13.33 -2.71 -15.11
CA ASN A 274 -14.74 -2.75 -14.75
C ASN A 274 -15.41 -4.03 -15.28
N VAL A 275 -15.18 -4.54 -16.50
CA VAL A 275 -15.81 -5.79 -16.99
C VAL A 275 -15.50 -7.00 -16.11
N GLY A 276 -14.24 -7.21 -15.69
CA GLY A 276 -13.88 -8.29 -14.76
C GLY A 276 -14.55 -8.15 -13.40
N GLU A 277 -14.50 -6.95 -12.80
CA GLU A 277 -15.18 -6.64 -11.54
C GLU A 277 -16.72 -6.67 -11.64
N GLN A 278 -17.26 -6.32 -12.80
CA GLN A 278 -18.68 -6.25 -13.11
C GLN A 278 -19.23 -7.66 -13.35
N ARG A 279 -18.51 -8.51 -14.10
CA ARG A 279 -18.79 -9.94 -14.20
C ARG A 279 -18.76 -10.62 -12.83
N LEU A 280 -17.77 -10.29 -11.99
CA LEU A 280 -17.70 -10.79 -10.60
C LEU A 280 -18.94 -10.41 -9.77
N LYS A 281 -19.58 -9.26 -10.06
CA LYS A 281 -20.79 -8.78 -9.37
C LYS A 281 -22.10 -9.28 -9.98
N GLU A 282 -22.14 -9.49 -11.29
CA GLU A 282 -23.35 -9.84 -12.06
C GLU A 282 -23.59 -11.34 -12.17
N VAL A 283 -22.52 -12.15 -12.15
CA VAL A 283 -22.60 -13.61 -12.30
C VAL A 283 -22.58 -14.28 -10.93
N GLU A 284 -23.54 -15.19 -10.70
CA GLU A 284 -23.56 -16.03 -9.50
C GLU A 284 -22.58 -17.19 -9.65
N TYR A 285 -21.34 -16.98 -9.20
CA TYR A 285 -20.32 -18.03 -9.13
C TYR A 285 -20.60 -19.00 -7.98
N LYS A 286 -20.26 -20.27 -8.19
CA LYS A 286 -20.48 -21.37 -7.22
C LYS A 286 -19.20 -22.09 -6.82
N LEU A 287 -18.13 -21.91 -7.58
CA LEU A 287 -16.84 -22.55 -7.38
C LEU A 287 -15.69 -21.59 -7.64
N ILE A 288 -14.71 -21.60 -6.75
CA ILE A 288 -13.42 -20.97 -6.95
C ILE A 288 -12.29 -22.00 -6.78
N ILE A 289 -11.37 -22.02 -7.73
CA ILE A 289 -10.24 -22.94 -7.79
C ILE A 289 -8.96 -22.13 -7.63
N PHE A 290 -8.21 -22.37 -6.56
CA PHE A 290 -6.93 -21.71 -6.30
C PHE A 290 -5.76 -22.59 -6.74
N ASP A 291 -4.73 -22.01 -7.36
CA ASP A 291 -3.38 -22.55 -7.18
C ASP A 291 -2.92 -22.30 -5.73
N LYS A 292 -2.24 -23.26 -5.12
CA LYS A 292 -1.77 -23.12 -3.74
C LYS A 292 -0.63 -22.10 -3.64
N ASN A 293 0.34 -22.23 -4.54
CA ASN A 293 1.55 -21.44 -4.52
C ASN A 293 1.22 -20.04 -5.08
N GLY A 294 1.73 -19.00 -4.43
CA GLY A 294 1.55 -17.61 -4.82
C GLY A 294 0.13 -17.02 -4.75
N SER A 295 -0.92 -17.85 -4.66
CA SER A 295 -2.27 -17.37 -4.33
C SER A 295 -2.61 -17.55 -2.85
N LEU A 296 -2.07 -18.57 -2.17
CA LEU A 296 -2.29 -18.81 -0.73
C LEU A 296 -1.00 -18.75 0.10
N THR A 297 0.15 -19.12 -0.49
CA THR A 297 1.45 -19.11 0.18
C THR A 297 2.45 -18.20 -0.50
N ASN A 298 3.19 -17.41 0.29
CA ASN A 298 4.39 -16.72 -0.14
C ASN A 298 5.51 -17.75 -0.32
N VAL A 299 5.67 -18.17 -1.57
CA VAL A 299 6.57 -19.24 -1.96
C VAL A 299 8.02 -18.78 -2.13
N HIS A 300 8.25 -17.47 -2.18
CA HIS A 300 9.52 -16.91 -2.61
C HIS A 300 10.66 -17.10 -1.59
N PRO A 301 10.51 -16.82 -0.27
CA PRO A 301 11.59 -17.01 0.71
C PRO A 301 11.98 -18.48 0.88
N ARG A 302 10.99 -19.39 0.91
CA ARG A 302 11.20 -20.83 1.08
C ARG A 302 11.92 -21.46 -0.10
N TRP A 303 11.46 -21.20 -1.32
CA TRP A 303 12.06 -21.81 -2.51
C TRP A 303 13.40 -21.20 -2.87
N SER A 304 13.61 -19.92 -2.59
CA SER A 304 14.94 -19.30 -2.78
C SER A 304 15.97 -19.95 -1.86
N LYS A 305 15.64 -20.15 -0.58
CA LYS A 305 16.51 -20.85 0.37
C LYS A 305 16.75 -22.31 -0.03
N TRP A 306 15.72 -23.03 -0.43
CA TRP A 306 15.85 -24.41 -0.90
C TRP A 306 16.74 -24.51 -2.15
N ALA A 307 16.54 -23.62 -3.14
CA ALA A 307 17.34 -23.61 -4.35
C ALA A 307 18.81 -23.27 -4.06
N GLU A 308 19.07 -22.33 -3.15
CA GLU A 308 20.41 -22.03 -2.63
C GLU A 308 21.07 -23.28 -2.03
N ASP A 309 20.39 -23.95 -1.08
CA ASP A 309 20.89 -25.16 -0.42
C ASP A 309 21.18 -26.32 -1.40
N ILE A 310 20.26 -26.59 -2.33
CA ILE A 310 20.42 -27.68 -3.30
C ILE A 310 21.55 -27.38 -4.27
N CYS A 311 21.66 -26.13 -4.76
CA CYS A 311 22.75 -25.74 -5.63
C CYS A 311 24.11 -25.80 -4.90
N GLU A 312 24.16 -25.46 -3.62
CA GLU A 312 25.38 -25.61 -2.81
C GLU A 312 25.77 -27.07 -2.61
N LYS A 313 24.81 -27.95 -2.26
CA LYS A 313 25.06 -29.39 -2.12
C LYS A 313 25.47 -30.03 -3.45
N LEU A 314 24.83 -29.64 -4.54
CA LEU A 314 25.15 -30.10 -5.90
C LEU A 314 26.56 -29.66 -6.29
N LYS A 315 26.94 -28.41 -6.01
CA LYS A 315 28.29 -27.87 -6.23
C LYS A 315 29.36 -28.71 -5.51
N VAL A 316 29.10 -29.13 -4.26
CA VAL A 316 30.02 -29.97 -3.48
C VAL A 316 30.16 -31.38 -4.05
N ARG A 317 29.07 -31.97 -4.56
CA ARG A 317 29.07 -33.35 -5.08
C ARG A 317 29.48 -33.49 -6.54
N THR A 318 29.44 -32.39 -7.29
CA THR A 318 29.68 -32.36 -8.73
C THR A 318 30.67 -31.26 -9.11
N SER A 319 30.17 -30.10 -9.57
CA SER A 319 30.97 -28.92 -9.91
C SER A 319 30.16 -27.63 -9.80
N VAL A 320 30.84 -26.49 -9.80
CA VAL A 320 30.23 -25.15 -9.85
C VAL A 320 29.37 -24.99 -11.11
N GLU A 321 29.86 -25.48 -12.24
CA GLU A 321 29.16 -25.43 -13.53
C GLU A 321 27.86 -26.23 -13.49
N MET A 322 27.84 -27.39 -12.82
CA MET A 322 26.65 -28.22 -12.70
C MET A 322 25.57 -27.55 -11.85
N ALA A 323 26.00 -26.94 -10.74
CA ALA A 323 25.11 -26.15 -9.88
C ALA A 323 24.53 -24.94 -10.63
N GLN A 324 25.33 -24.25 -11.44
CA GLN A 324 24.85 -23.12 -12.24
C GLN A 324 23.85 -23.55 -13.32
N LYS A 325 24.12 -24.66 -14.04
CA LYS A 325 23.19 -25.23 -15.02
C LYS A 325 21.86 -25.57 -14.36
N PHE A 326 21.90 -26.18 -13.18
CA PHE A 326 20.68 -26.53 -12.45
C PHE A 326 19.94 -25.30 -11.91
N SER A 327 20.65 -24.29 -11.38
CA SER A 327 20.07 -23.01 -10.95
C SER A 327 19.32 -22.30 -12.08
N ASN A 328 19.90 -22.30 -13.29
CA ASN A 328 19.27 -21.73 -14.47
C ASN A 328 18.00 -22.49 -14.87
N ILE A 329 18.01 -23.82 -14.81
CA ILE A 329 16.84 -24.67 -15.07
C ILE A 329 15.72 -24.38 -14.06
N LEU A 330 16.07 -24.19 -12.79
CA LEU A 330 15.11 -23.79 -11.76
C LEU A 330 14.53 -22.39 -12.00
N GLY A 331 15.22 -21.52 -12.75
CA GLY A 331 14.91 -20.09 -12.84
C GLY A 331 15.26 -19.35 -11.55
N TYR A 332 16.22 -19.87 -10.78
CA TYR A 332 16.72 -19.26 -9.55
C TYR A 332 17.99 -18.46 -9.83
N SER A 333 18.02 -17.20 -9.38
CA SER A 333 19.20 -16.34 -9.41
C SER A 333 19.87 -16.32 -8.03
N PRO A 334 21.10 -16.85 -7.90
CA PRO A 334 21.86 -16.78 -6.65
C PRO A 334 22.17 -15.34 -6.21
N ASP A 335 22.29 -14.40 -7.16
CA ASP A 335 22.67 -13.01 -6.89
C ASP A 335 21.52 -12.17 -6.31
N THR A 336 20.32 -12.33 -6.86
CA THR A 336 19.14 -11.62 -6.38
C THR A 336 18.40 -12.40 -5.29
N ARG A 337 18.75 -13.69 -5.10
CA ARG A 337 18.01 -14.66 -4.29
C ARG A 337 16.53 -14.68 -4.67
N GLN A 338 16.25 -14.60 -5.98
CA GLN A 338 14.90 -14.64 -6.52
C GLN A 338 14.71 -15.78 -7.51
N ALA A 339 13.50 -16.34 -7.52
CA ALA A 339 13.07 -17.33 -8.49
C ALA A 339 12.03 -16.73 -9.44
N ALA A 340 12.29 -16.77 -10.75
CA ALA A 340 11.38 -16.26 -11.76
C ALA A 340 11.53 -17.05 -13.08
N GLY A 341 10.39 -17.46 -13.67
CA GLY A 341 10.33 -17.95 -15.06
C GLY A 341 11.06 -19.25 -15.39
N GLY A 342 11.37 -20.10 -14.41
CA GLY A 342 11.97 -21.43 -14.62
C GLY A 342 11.17 -22.58 -13.99
N MET A 343 11.75 -23.79 -13.96
CA MET A 343 11.03 -24.98 -13.50
C MET A 343 10.50 -24.88 -12.07
N LEU A 344 11.12 -24.05 -11.21
CA LEU A 344 10.65 -23.82 -9.84
C LEU A 344 9.28 -23.12 -9.79
N ALA A 345 8.92 -22.39 -10.85
CA ALA A 345 7.62 -21.72 -10.99
C ALA A 345 6.55 -22.61 -11.63
N GLU A 346 6.93 -23.56 -12.49
CA GLU A 346 5.99 -24.24 -13.39
C GLU A 346 5.90 -25.77 -13.21
N SER A 347 6.91 -26.40 -12.61
CA SER A 347 7.05 -27.86 -12.55
C SER A 347 6.83 -28.44 -11.14
N SER A 348 6.52 -29.73 -11.08
CA SER A 348 6.44 -30.45 -9.80
C SER A 348 7.84 -30.79 -9.27
N MET A 349 7.97 -30.94 -7.96
CA MET A 349 9.22 -31.38 -7.34
C MET A 349 9.73 -32.72 -7.87
N LEU A 350 8.81 -33.63 -8.25
CA LEU A 350 9.16 -34.89 -8.89
C LEU A 350 9.83 -34.66 -10.25
N HIS A 351 9.25 -33.80 -11.10
CA HIS A 351 9.84 -33.48 -12.40
C HIS A 351 11.16 -32.73 -12.28
N ILE A 352 11.30 -31.83 -11.29
CA ILE A 352 12.57 -31.14 -11.04
C ILE A 352 13.65 -32.14 -10.59
N ARG A 353 13.29 -33.11 -9.72
CA ARG A 353 14.19 -34.20 -9.28
C ARG A 353 14.64 -35.07 -10.46
N ASP A 354 13.70 -35.46 -11.31
CA ASP A 354 14.00 -36.24 -12.51
C ASP A 354 14.88 -35.45 -13.48
N CYS A 355 14.60 -34.16 -13.68
CA CYS A 355 15.40 -33.27 -14.51
C CYS A 355 16.85 -33.18 -14.00
N LEU A 356 17.06 -33.10 -12.69
CA LEU A 356 18.40 -33.16 -12.10
C LEU A 356 19.09 -34.50 -12.42
N GLY A 357 18.39 -35.63 -12.28
CA GLY A 357 18.91 -36.95 -12.63
C GLY A 357 19.29 -37.07 -14.11
N TYR A 358 18.48 -36.54 -15.01
CA TYR A 358 18.77 -36.48 -16.45
C TYR A 358 19.95 -35.56 -16.75
N LEU A 359 19.98 -34.36 -16.14
CA LEU A 359 21.07 -33.40 -16.29
C LEU A 359 22.41 -34.04 -15.92
N LEU A 360 22.48 -34.72 -14.78
CA LEU A 360 23.68 -35.42 -14.33
C LEU A 360 24.08 -36.55 -15.29
N THR A 361 23.11 -37.31 -15.78
CA THR A 361 23.35 -38.43 -16.71
C THR A 361 23.87 -37.93 -18.06
N LEU A 362 23.29 -36.86 -18.61
CA LEU A 362 23.72 -36.22 -19.85
C LEU A 362 25.12 -35.61 -19.74
N ASN A 363 25.54 -35.21 -18.53
CA ASN A 363 26.87 -34.68 -18.27
C ASN A 363 27.86 -35.76 -17.78
N GLY A 364 27.61 -37.03 -18.09
CA GLY A 364 28.62 -38.12 -17.99
C GLY A 364 28.74 -38.78 -16.62
N TYR A 365 27.84 -38.51 -15.66
CA TYR A 365 27.91 -39.15 -14.34
C TYR A 365 27.43 -40.61 -14.33
N GLY A 366 26.62 -41.02 -15.32
CA GLY A 366 26.08 -42.37 -15.45
C GLY A 366 24.91 -42.67 -14.50
N LEU A 367 23.94 -43.47 -14.95
CA LEU A 367 22.64 -43.68 -14.28
C LEU A 367 22.71 -43.96 -12.76
N LYS A 368 23.55 -44.91 -12.33
CA LYS A 368 23.65 -45.29 -10.90
C LYS A 368 24.22 -44.18 -10.03
N ARG A 369 25.21 -43.44 -10.54
CA ARG A 369 25.85 -42.35 -9.79
C ARG A 369 24.97 -41.10 -9.78
N SER A 370 24.29 -40.80 -10.89
CA SER A 370 23.28 -39.74 -10.94
C SER A 370 22.18 -39.96 -9.90
N ALA A 371 21.61 -41.17 -9.82
CA ALA A 371 20.60 -41.51 -8.83
C ALA A 371 21.12 -41.34 -7.39
N HIS A 372 22.34 -41.82 -7.11
CA HIS A 372 22.94 -41.68 -5.79
C HIS A 372 23.18 -40.21 -5.38
N ILE A 373 23.68 -39.37 -6.30
CA ILE A 373 23.87 -37.93 -6.04
C ILE A 373 22.54 -37.24 -5.77
N VAL A 374 21.51 -37.53 -6.56
CA VAL A 374 20.17 -36.99 -6.35
C VAL A 374 19.64 -37.39 -4.97
N ASP A 375 19.74 -38.66 -4.60
CA ASP A 375 19.22 -39.16 -3.33
C ASP A 375 19.93 -38.56 -2.10
N GLU A 376 21.23 -38.22 -2.22
CA GLU A 376 21.97 -37.59 -1.12
C GLU A 376 21.61 -36.12 -0.91
N ILE A 377 21.41 -35.35 -1.98
CA ILE A 377 21.26 -33.90 -1.88
C ILE A 377 19.80 -33.46 -1.80
N TRP A 378 18.89 -34.25 -2.37
CA TRP A 378 17.50 -33.89 -2.54
C TRP A 378 16.70 -33.99 -1.24
N TYR A 379 15.93 -32.94 -0.96
CA TYR A 379 14.91 -32.94 0.08
C TYR A 379 13.76 -32.05 -0.35
N THR A 380 12.56 -32.26 0.21
CA THR A 380 11.42 -31.38 -0.03
C THR A 380 11.26 -30.46 1.19
N PRO A 381 11.26 -29.12 1.03
CA PRO A 381 11.19 -28.21 2.17
C PRO A 381 9.80 -28.28 2.81
N GLU A 382 9.76 -28.46 4.13
CA GLU A 382 8.53 -28.41 4.92
C GLU A 382 7.94 -27.00 4.91
N LEU A 383 6.61 -26.91 5.01
CA LEU A 383 5.88 -25.64 5.03
C LEU A 383 5.82 -25.06 6.44
N SER A 384 6.18 -23.78 6.59
CA SER A 384 6.01 -23.02 7.82
C SER A 384 4.70 -22.21 7.80
N PRO A 385 4.04 -21.97 8.95
CA PRO A 385 2.97 -20.98 9.05
C PRO A 385 3.36 -19.58 8.53
N ASP A 386 4.65 -19.22 8.57
CA ASP A 386 5.17 -17.95 8.07
C ASP A 386 5.13 -17.82 6.53
N ASP A 387 4.94 -18.94 5.83
CA ASP A 387 4.82 -18.97 4.37
C ASP A 387 3.41 -18.59 3.89
N LEU A 388 2.45 -18.28 4.77
CA LEU A 388 1.11 -17.84 4.37
C LEU A 388 1.10 -16.38 3.91
N LEU A 389 0.40 -16.11 2.80
CA LEU A 389 0.15 -14.73 2.41
C LEU A 389 -0.75 -14.03 3.47
N PRO A 390 -0.42 -12.78 3.88
CA PRO A 390 -1.24 -12.03 4.81
C PRO A 390 -2.70 -11.96 4.36
N GLY A 391 -3.63 -12.34 5.25
CA GLY A 391 -5.07 -12.33 4.98
C GLY A 391 -5.60 -13.46 4.08
N ALA A 392 -4.77 -14.39 3.60
CA ALA A 392 -5.23 -15.51 2.75
C ALA A 392 -6.21 -16.43 3.47
N ILE A 393 -5.97 -16.74 4.75
CA ILE A 393 -6.88 -17.56 5.57
C ILE A 393 -8.25 -16.90 5.71
N GLU A 394 -8.29 -15.61 6.03
CA GLU A 394 -9.56 -14.90 6.21
C GLU A 394 -10.31 -14.77 4.88
N THR A 395 -9.57 -14.58 3.79
CA THR A 395 -10.14 -14.57 2.44
C THR A 395 -10.85 -15.88 2.11
N ILE A 396 -10.21 -17.02 2.36
CA ILE A 396 -10.82 -18.34 2.11
C ILE A 396 -12.07 -18.57 2.98
N ARG A 397 -12.03 -18.17 4.26
CA ARG A 397 -13.18 -18.29 5.16
C ARG A 397 -14.36 -17.44 4.72
N GLU A 398 -14.11 -16.20 4.32
CA GLU A 398 -15.13 -15.27 3.84
C GLU A 398 -15.74 -15.70 2.50
N LEU A 399 -14.93 -16.20 1.56
CA LEU A 399 -15.43 -16.77 0.31
C LEU A 399 -16.36 -17.97 0.59
N ARG A 400 -15.97 -18.86 1.52
CA ARG A 400 -16.81 -19.99 1.93
C ARG A 400 -18.09 -19.53 2.62
N ARG A 401 -18.03 -18.52 3.50
CA ARG A 401 -19.21 -17.88 4.13
C ARG A 401 -20.15 -17.28 3.10
N SER A 402 -19.63 -16.79 1.99
CA SER A 402 -20.39 -16.23 0.86
C SER A 402 -21.08 -17.32 0.01
N GLY A 403 -20.93 -18.60 0.36
CA GLY A 403 -21.59 -19.74 -0.31
C GLY A 403 -20.78 -20.34 -1.46
N LEU A 404 -19.54 -19.89 -1.69
CA LEU A 404 -18.67 -20.47 -2.71
C LEU A 404 -18.07 -21.80 -2.22
N ARG A 405 -18.04 -22.78 -3.11
CA ARG A 405 -17.20 -23.97 -2.93
C ARG A 405 -15.78 -23.66 -3.34
N ILE A 406 -14.82 -24.24 -2.64
CA ILE A 406 -13.41 -23.92 -2.78
C ILE A 406 -12.61 -25.17 -3.12
N ALA A 407 -11.87 -25.13 -4.22
CA ALA A 407 -10.94 -26.18 -4.60
C ALA A 407 -9.50 -25.66 -4.64
N VAL A 408 -8.55 -26.56 -4.46
CA VAL A 408 -7.12 -26.30 -4.70
C VAL A 408 -6.65 -27.20 -5.84
N ASN A 409 -6.08 -26.59 -6.88
CA ASN A 409 -5.42 -27.29 -7.98
C ASN A 409 -3.93 -26.96 -7.93
N THR A 410 -3.13 -27.83 -7.31
CA THR A 410 -1.71 -27.57 -7.04
C THR A 410 -0.77 -28.52 -7.77
N SER A 411 0.45 -28.03 -8.05
CA SER A 411 1.59 -28.83 -8.53
C SER A 411 2.44 -29.45 -7.42
N ASP A 412 2.05 -29.26 -6.16
CA ASP A 412 2.67 -29.93 -5.02
C ASP A 412 2.14 -31.36 -4.86
N GLY A 413 2.93 -32.24 -4.24
CA GLY A 413 2.53 -33.60 -3.86
C GLY A 413 1.41 -33.61 -2.81
N ARG A 414 0.65 -34.72 -2.72
CA ARG A 414 -0.55 -34.81 -1.89
C ARG A 414 -0.24 -34.60 -0.41
N VAL A 415 0.80 -35.27 0.09
CA VAL A 415 1.23 -35.18 1.50
C VAL A 415 1.62 -33.75 1.88
N ALA A 416 2.38 -33.06 1.01
CA ALA A 416 2.81 -31.68 1.25
C ALA A 416 1.61 -30.72 1.30
N CYS A 417 0.67 -30.86 0.35
CA CYS A 417 -0.53 -30.03 0.32
C CYS A 417 -1.46 -30.31 1.52
N THR A 418 -1.68 -31.57 1.88
CA THR A 418 -2.53 -31.92 3.03
C THR A 418 -1.92 -31.41 4.34
N SER A 419 -0.62 -31.54 4.52
CA SER A 419 0.10 -31.03 5.70
C SER A 419 -0.02 -29.51 5.80
N PHE A 420 0.13 -28.79 4.68
CA PHE A 420 -0.09 -27.35 4.62
C PHE A 420 -1.50 -26.96 5.02
N LEU A 421 -2.53 -27.59 4.44
CA LEU A 421 -3.92 -27.27 4.76
C LEU A 421 -4.26 -27.55 6.22
N ALA A 422 -3.65 -28.58 6.83
CA ALA A 422 -3.78 -28.89 8.25
C ALA A 422 -3.11 -27.81 9.13
N CYS A 423 -1.85 -27.46 8.86
CA CYS A 423 -1.11 -26.45 9.63
C CYS A 423 -1.76 -25.06 9.54
N SER A 424 -2.28 -24.71 8.36
CA SER A 424 -2.96 -23.43 8.10
C SER A 424 -4.43 -23.40 8.58
N LYS A 425 -4.93 -24.48 9.19
CA LYS A 425 -6.35 -24.64 9.60
C LYS A 425 -7.34 -24.43 8.44
N LEU A 426 -6.92 -24.73 7.21
CA LEU A 426 -7.72 -24.61 5.99
C LEU A 426 -8.33 -25.95 5.55
N HIS A 427 -7.92 -27.08 6.12
CA HIS A 427 -8.37 -28.40 5.71
C HIS A 427 -9.91 -28.56 5.71
N GLY A 428 -10.62 -27.99 6.69
CA GLY A 428 -12.09 -27.98 6.73
C GLY A 428 -12.77 -26.88 5.90
N GLN A 429 -11.99 -26.06 5.19
CA GLN A 429 -12.44 -24.94 4.37
C GLN A 429 -12.24 -25.17 2.86
N ILE A 430 -11.55 -26.26 2.47
CA ILE A 430 -11.32 -26.64 1.08
C ILE A 430 -12.14 -27.91 0.79
N ASP A 431 -13.00 -27.85 -0.22
CA ASP A 431 -13.93 -28.94 -0.58
C ASP A 431 -13.27 -30.01 -1.44
N MET A 432 -12.22 -29.68 -2.20
CA MET A 432 -11.45 -30.64 -3.00
C MET A 432 -10.02 -30.17 -3.21
N VAL A 433 -9.09 -31.13 -3.23
CA VAL A 433 -7.69 -30.91 -3.56
C VAL A 433 -7.29 -31.86 -4.69
N LEU A 434 -6.82 -31.31 -5.80
CA LEU A 434 -6.03 -32.00 -6.80
C LEU A 434 -4.57 -31.63 -6.64
N SER A 435 -3.75 -32.66 -6.46
CA SER A 435 -2.31 -32.61 -6.23
C SER A 435 -1.56 -33.25 -7.40
N ALA A 436 -0.23 -33.11 -7.41
CA ALA A 436 0.60 -33.62 -8.48
C ALA A 436 0.61 -35.14 -8.67
N GLU A 437 0.25 -35.89 -7.64
CA GLU A 437 0.36 -37.35 -7.58
C GLU A 437 -0.98 -38.06 -7.88
N ASP A 438 -2.05 -37.30 -8.14
CA ASP A 438 -3.35 -37.88 -8.43
C ASP A 438 -3.36 -38.54 -9.82
N ALA A 439 -3.95 -39.74 -9.91
CA ALA A 439 -4.08 -40.50 -11.15
C ALA A 439 -4.74 -39.66 -12.27
N ASP A 440 -4.29 -39.86 -13.51
CA ASP A 440 -4.75 -39.18 -14.74
C ASP A 440 -4.56 -37.65 -14.74
N ARG A 441 -3.55 -37.15 -14.01
CA ARG A 441 -3.19 -35.74 -14.02
C ARG A 441 -2.38 -35.38 -15.27
N TYR A 442 -2.91 -34.41 -16.02
CA TYR A 442 -2.15 -33.66 -17.02
C TYR A 442 -1.57 -32.38 -16.39
N PRO A 443 -0.31 -32.02 -16.64
CA PRO A 443 0.28 -30.80 -16.10
C PRO A 443 -0.42 -29.55 -16.65
N LYS A 444 -0.48 -28.48 -15.86
CA LYS A 444 -0.85 -27.15 -16.34
C LYS A 444 0.12 -26.78 -17.48
N PRO A 445 -0.33 -26.15 -18.58
CA PRO A 445 -1.58 -25.41 -18.74
C PRO A 445 -2.78 -26.22 -19.27
N LEU A 446 -2.74 -27.56 -19.31
CA LEU A 446 -3.86 -28.34 -19.85
C LEU A 446 -5.13 -28.22 -18.98
N PRO A 447 -6.35 -28.21 -19.56
CA PRO A 447 -7.60 -27.92 -18.83
C PRO A 447 -8.17 -29.11 -18.03
N HIS A 448 -7.63 -30.31 -18.22
CA HIS A 448 -8.18 -31.57 -17.68
C HIS A 448 -8.37 -31.55 -16.15
N THR A 449 -7.44 -30.93 -15.40
CA THR A 449 -7.53 -30.84 -13.94
C THR A 449 -8.68 -29.93 -13.50
N VAL A 450 -8.91 -28.83 -14.22
CA VAL A 450 -10.01 -27.89 -13.97
C VAL A 450 -11.35 -28.56 -14.28
N HIS A 451 -11.48 -29.26 -15.41
CA HIS A 451 -12.69 -30.02 -15.74
C HIS A 451 -13.03 -31.07 -14.68
N ARG A 452 -12.04 -31.83 -14.22
CA ARG A 452 -12.26 -32.84 -13.18
C ARG A 452 -12.77 -32.26 -11.86
N ILE A 453 -12.26 -31.09 -11.46
CA ILE A 453 -12.77 -30.40 -10.26
C ILE A 453 -14.22 -29.98 -10.48
N MET A 454 -14.52 -29.39 -11.65
CA MET A 454 -15.88 -28.97 -11.99
C MET A 454 -16.86 -30.14 -12.00
N ASP A 455 -16.48 -31.29 -12.59
CA ASP A 455 -17.29 -32.51 -12.64
C ASP A 455 -17.53 -33.08 -11.24
N ALA A 456 -16.46 -33.25 -10.45
CA ALA A 456 -16.55 -33.75 -9.08
C ALA A 456 -17.39 -32.85 -8.18
N MET A 457 -17.39 -31.54 -8.43
CA MET A 457 -18.21 -30.57 -7.72
C MET A 457 -19.56 -30.31 -8.40
N SER A 458 -19.90 -30.93 -9.53
CA SER A 458 -21.13 -30.61 -10.27
C SER A 458 -21.31 -29.09 -10.51
N CYS A 459 -20.24 -28.41 -10.91
CA CYS A 459 -20.23 -26.99 -11.28
C CYS A 459 -20.12 -26.83 -12.80
N LYS A 460 -20.80 -25.84 -13.35
CA LYS A 460 -20.63 -25.48 -14.76
C LYS A 460 -19.41 -24.57 -14.94
N PRO A 461 -18.77 -24.57 -16.13
CA PRO A 461 -17.64 -23.67 -16.42
C PRO A 461 -17.97 -22.21 -16.14
N GLU A 462 -19.14 -21.73 -16.55
CA GLU A 462 -19.53 -20.31 -16.43
C GLU A 462 -19.73 -19.85 -14.98
N GLN A 463 -19.88 -20.79 -14.03
CA GLN A 463 -20.04 -20.54 -12.60
C GLN A 463 -18.75 -20.78 -11.81
N THR A 464 -17.63 -20.97 -12.50
CA THR A 464 -16.35 -21.33 -11.93
C THR A 464 -15.33 -20.20 -12.12
N ILE A 465 -14.55 -19.94 -11.07
CA ILE A 465 -13.43 -18.99 -11.05
C ILE A 465 -12.13 -19.77 -10.91
N VAL A 466 -11.09 -19.40 -11.65
CA VAL A 466 -9.72 -19.92 -11.45
C VAL A 466 -8.80 -18.78 -11.03
N VAL A 467 -8.06 -18.98 -9.94
CA VAL A 467 -7.12 -18.01 -9.36
C VAL A 467 -5.72 -18.60 -9.37
N GLY A 468 -4.75 -17.86 -9.91
CA GLY A 468 -3.36 -18.29 -9.97
C GLY A 468 -2.40 -17.13 -10.14
N ASP A 469 -1.11 -17.40 -9.90
CA ASP A 469 -0.02 -16.43 -10.02
C ASP A 469 0.93 -16.76 -11.17
N THR A 470 0.63 -17.79 -11.98
CA THR A 470 1.38 -18.14 -13.19
C THR A 470 0.50 -18.13 -14.45
N PRO A 471 1.07 -17.89 -15.64
CA PRO A 471 0.34 -18.04 -16.91
C PRO A 471 -0.28 -19.43 -17.07
N ALA A 472 0.39 -20.48 -16.57
CA ALA A 472 -0.08 -21.84 -16.69
C ALA A 472 -1.41 -22.09 -15.96
N ASP A 473 -1.61 -21.46 -14.80
CA ASP A 473 -2.87 -21.51 -14.05
C ASP A 473 -4.02 -20.88 -14.84
N LEU A 474 -3.76 -19.68 -15.37
CA LEU A 474 -4.74 -18.87 -16.05
C LEU A 474 -5.11 -19.47 -17.42
N ILE A 475 -4.14 -19.98 -18.16
CA ILE A 475 -4.37 -20.69 -19.43
C ILE A 475 -5.18 -21.97 -19.16
N SER A 476 -4.89 -22.71 -18.09
CA SER A 476 -5.65 -23.91 -17.72
C SER A 476 -7.11 -23.59 -17.42
N GLY A 477 -7.38 -22.51 -16.68
CA GLY A 477 -8.74 -22.02 -16.46
C GLY A 477 -9.44 -21.58 -17.74
N HIS A 478 -8.77 -20.74 -18.54
CA HIS A 478 -9.32 -20.24 -19.79
C HIS A 478 -9.64 -21.36 -20.79
N ALA A 479 -8.74 -22.34 -20.94
CA ALA A 479 -8.95 -23.50 -21.80
C ALA A 479 -10.07 -24.42 -21.31
N ALA A 480 -10.39 -24.41 -20.01
CA ALA A 480 -11.52 -25.14 -19.44
C ALA A 480 -12.86 -24.40 -19.57
N GLY A 481 -12.86 -23.18 -20.14
CA GLY A 481 -14.05 -22.37 -20.36
C GLY A 481 -14.63 -21.75 -19.09
N VAL A 482 -13.82 -21.54 -18.05
CA VAL A 482 -14.30 -21.00 -16.78
C VAL A 482 -14.84 -19.57 -16.93
N GLY A 483 -15.82 -19.21 -16.12
CA GLY A 483 -16.50 -17.91 -16.19
C GLY A 483 -15.63 -16.71 -15.81
N LEU A 484 -14.55 -16.94 -15.07
CA LEU A 484 -13.56 -15.91 -14.74
C LEU A 484 -12.18 -16.49 -14.38
N THR A 485 -11.13 -15.85 -14.85
CA THR A 485 -9.74 -16.11 -14.48
C THR A 485 -9.14 -14.90 -13.74
N ILE A 486 -8.52 -15.12 -12.59
CA ILE A 486 -7.97 -14.05 -11.74
C ILE A 486 -6.47 -14.26 -11.54
N GLY A 487 -5.67 -13.32 -12.03
CA GLY A 487 -4.22 -13.28 -11.83
C GLY A 487 -3.85 -12.60 -10.51
N VAL A 488 -2.99 -13.23 -9.70
CA VAL A 488 -2.49 -12.67 -8.43
C VAL A 488 -1.01 -12.29 -8.57
N LEU A 489 -0.64 -11.06 -8.19
CA LEU A 489 0.74 -10.57 -8.24
C LEU A 489 1.54 -11.02 -7.01
N SER A 490 1.90 -12.31 -6.97
CA SER A 490 2.64 -12.94 -5.86
C SER A 490 4.15 -12.60 -5.83
N GLY A 491 4.68 -12.05 -6.92
CA GLY A 491 6.12 -11.85 -7.15
C GLY A 491 6.81 -12.95 -7.98
N PHE A 492 6.13 -14.07 -8.27
CA PHE A 492 6.65 -15.13 -9.16
C PHE A 492 6.48 -14.83 -10.65
N SER A 493 5.35 -14.21 -11.02
CA SER A 493 5.10 -13.72 -12.38
C SER A 493 4.95 -12.21 -12.38
N LEU A 494 5.51 -11.57 -13.40
CA LEU A 494 5.29 -10.15 -13.66
C LEU A 494 3.86 -9.94 -14.17
N ALA A 495 3.27 -8.79 -13.86
CA ALA A 495 1.89 -8.48 -14.26
C ALA A 495 1.66 -8.68 -15.77
N HIS A 496 2.64 -8.29 -16.61
CA HIS A 496 2.54 -8.44 -18.06
C HIS A 496 2.45 -9.90 -18.54
N ASN A 497 2.91 -10.88 -17.75
CA ASN A 497 2.78 -12.31 -18.06
C ASN A 497 1.39 -12.84 -17.75
N LEU A 498 0.71 -12.28 -16.75
CA LEU A 498 -0.63 -12.69 -16.32
C LEU A 498 -1.74 -11.96 -17.11
N LEU A 499 -1.50 -10.69 -17.47
CA LEU A 499 -2.45 -9.84 -18.21
C LEU A 499 -3.09 -10.51 -19.44
N PRO A 500 -2.36 -11.27 -20.29
CA PRO A 500 -2.95 -11.92 -21.47
C PRO A 500 -3.92 -13.06 -21.15
N HIS A 501 -3.92 -13.55 -19.91
CA HIS A 501 -4.62 -14.76 -19.51
C HIS A 501 -5.58 -14.55 -18.34
N ALA A 502 -5.55 -13.39 -17.68
CA ALA A 502 -6.42 -13.02 -16.57
C ALA A 502 -7.56 -12.11 -17.05
N ASP A 503 -8.80 -12.43 -16.68
CA ASP A 503 -9.94 -11.51 -16.78
C ASP A 503 -9.87 -10.40 -15.73
N LEU A 504 -9.21 -10.66 -14.59
CA LEU A 504 -9.02 -9.68 -13.51
C LEU A 504 -7.64 -9.88 -12.86
N LEU A 505 -6.93 -8.77 -12.63
CA LEU A 505 -5.62 -8.78 -11.98
C LEU A 505 -5.70 -8.14 -10.60
N MET A 506 -5.19 -8.86 -9.60
CA MET A 506 -5.20 -8.43 -8.21
C MET A 506 -3.78 -8.37 -7.63
N PRO A 507 -3.47 -7.36 -6.81
CA PRO A 507 -2.16 -7.27 -6.17
C PRO A 507 -1.95 -8.37 -5.13
N ASN A 508 -3.01 -8.89 -4.52
CA ASN A 508 -2.98 -10.08 -3.68
C ASN A 508 -4.40 -10.67 -3.55
N VAL A 509 -4.51 -11.86 -2.96
CA VAL A 509 -5.77 -12.59 -2.81
C VAL A 509 -6.81 -11.85 -1.93
N THR A 510 -6.39 -10.98 -0.99
CA THR A 510 -7.33 -10.26 -0.10
C THR A 510 -8.22 -9.26 -0.83
N TYR A 511 -7.83 -8.82 -2.04
CA TYR A 511 -8.66 -7.95 -2.87
C TYR A 511 -9.96 -8.63 -3.32
N LEU A 512 -10.02 -9.97 -3.35
CA LEU A 512 -11.27 -10.70 -3.57
C LEU A 512 -12.36 -10.26 -2.58
N LEU A 513 -12.00 -9.97 -1.32
CA LEU A 513 -12.95 -9.51 -0.32
C LEU A 513 -13.62 -8.18 -0.71
N ARG A 514 -12.85 -7.26 -1.30
CA ARG A 514 -13.34 -5.93 -1.70
C ARG A 514 -14.37 -6.00 -2.83
N VAL A 515 -14.23 -6.98 -3.73
CA VAL A 515 -15.06 -7.10 -4.94
C VAL A 515 -16.24 -8.06 -4.72
N VAL A 516 -16.08 -9.08 -3.87
CA VAL A 516 -17.13 -10.07 -3.56
C VAL A 516 -18.11 -9.56 -2.49
N GLN A 517 -17.71 -8.60 -1.63
CA GLN A 517 -18.59 -8.01 -0.62
C GLN A 517 -19.49 -6.91 -1.22
N LYS A 518 -20.82 -7.15 -1.23
CA LYS A 518 -21.86 -6.23 -1.76
C LYS A 518 -21.96 -4.87 -1.07
N ASP A 519 -21.32 -4.67 0.09
CA ASP A 519 -21.42 -3.46 0.91
C ASP A 519 -20.39 -2.35 0.56
N ALA A 520 -19.52 -2.57 -0.45
CA ALA A 520 -18.50 -1.63 -0.95
C ALA A 520 -19.01 -0.27 -1.47
N GLU A 521 -20.32 -0.13 -1.70
CA GLU A 521 -20.93 1.09 -2.21
C GLU A 521 -20.91 2.23 -1.17
N TYR A 522 -21.17 1.92 0.10
CA TYR A 522 -21.40 2.92 1.15
C TYR A 522 -20.26 3.02 2.17
N ASN A 523 -19.19 2.24 2.00
CA ASN A 523 -18.09 2.15 2.95
C ASN A 523 -16.74 2.11 2.22
N TRP A 524 -15.73 2.77 2.81
CA TRP A 524 -14.38 2.84 2.25
C TRP A 524 -13.53 1.57 2.47
N TYR A 525 -13.85 0.74 3.46
CA TYR A 525 -13.11 -0.49 3.80
C TYR A 525 -11.62 -0.29 4.05
N TYR A 526 -11.26 0.74 4.83
CA TYR A 526 -9.88 0.93 5.21
C TYR A 526 -9.38 -0.19 6.12
N HIS A 527 -8.08 -0.44 6.04
CA HIS A 527 -7.36 -1.36 6.91
C HIS A 527 -6.11 -0.67 7.43
N THR A 528 -5.72 -0.96 8.66
CA THR A 528 -4.44 -0.50 9.21
C THR A 528 -3.29 -1.30 8.59
N VAL A 529 -2.06 -0.80 8.76
CA VAL A 529 -0.88 -1.67 8.66
C VAL A 529 -0.86 -2.69 9.82
N PRO A 530 -0.04 -3.76 9.76
CA PRO A 530 0.22 -4.60 10.92
C PRO A 530 0.55 -3.76 12.15
N GLN A 531 -0.16 -4.00 13.24
CA GLN A 531 -0.03 -3.24 14.47
C GLN A 531 0.99 -3.93 15.39
N GLU A 532 2.21 -3.38 15.46
CA GLU A 532 3.36 -3.93 16.20
C GLU A 532 3.01 -4.34 17.64
N HIS A 533 2.26 -3.49 18.35
CA HIS A 533 1.90 -3.73 19.76
C HIS A 533 0.58 -4.49 19.94
N MET A 534 0.01 -5.02 18.86
CA MET A 534 -1.27 -5.76 18.83
C MET A 534 -1.11 -7.10 18.07
N ASP A 535 0.02 -7.78 18.27
CA ASP A 535 0.36 -9.06 17.65
C ASP A 535 0.25 -9.03 16.10
N ASP A 536 0.71 -7.94 15.48
CA ASP A 536 0.74 -7.69 14.03
C ASP A 536 -0.63 -7.78 13.33
N ARG A 537 -1.71 -7.63 14.09
CA ARG A 537 -3.07 -7.61 13.54
C ARG A 537 -3.25 -6.47 12.53
N ILE A 538 -3.89 -6.79 11.42
CA ILE A 538 -4.43 -5.81 10.48
C ILE A 538 -5.88 -5.55 10.88
N MET A 539 -6.18 -4.31 11.27
CA MET A 539 -7.47 -3.94 11.83
C MET A 539 -8.37 -3.28 10.79
N TYR A 540 -9.66 -3.61 10.83
CA TYR A 540 -10.65 -3.09 9.90
C TYR A 540 -11.22 -1.74 10.36
N TRP A 541 -11.17 -0.75 9.48
CA TRP A 541 -11.61 0.64 9.72
C TRP A 541 -12.73 1.05 8.74
N PRO A 542 -14.00 0.74 9.04
CA PRO A 542 -15.14 1.12 8.21
C PRO A 542 -15.37 2.63 8.28
N ARG A 543 -15.49 3.31 7.13
CA ARG A 543 -15.83 4.76 7.04
C ARG A 543 -16.92 4.99 6.01
N GLY A 544 -17.85 5.90 6.31
CA GLY A 544 -18.97 6.19 5.41
C GLY A 544 -18.53 6.83 4.10
N ARG A 545 -18.90 6.20 2.97
CA ARG A 545 -18.72 6.69 1.60
C ARG A 545 -20.09 7.05 1.01
N VAL A 546 -20.78 7.99 1.66
CA VAL A 546 -22.15 8.41 1.30
C VAL A 546 -22.39 9.85 1.74
N LEU A 547 -23.43 10.51 1.24
CA LEU A 547 -23.85 11.81 1.77
C LEU A 547 -24.16 11.71 3.28
N GLY A 548 -23.60 12.62 4.06
CA GLY A 548 -23.59 12.57 5.53
C GLY A 548 -22.38 11.84 6.10
N GLY A 549 -21.56 11.19 5.26
CA GLY A 549 -20.34 10.50 5.63
C GLY A 549 -20.61 9.41 6.68
N SER A 550 -19.73 9.32 7.67
CA SER A 550 -19.87 8.35 8.76
C SER A 550 -21.12 8.54 9.62
N SER A 551 -21.76 9.73 9.65
CA SER A 551 -23.01 9.92 10.41
C SER A 551 -24.18 9.09 9.84
N SER A 552 -24.10 8.70 8.57
CA SER A 552 -25.07 7.82 7.90
C SER A 552 -24.87 6.33 8.23
N LEU A 553 -23.73 5.95 8.81
CA LEU A 553 -23.38 4.56 9.16
C LEU A 553 -23.21 4.34 10.67
N ASN A 554 -22.93 5.38 11.47
CA ASN A 554 -22.55 5.25 12.88
C ASN A 554 -23.61 4.56 13.76
N ALA A 555 -23.26 4.26 15.02
CA ALA A 555 -24.21 3.69 15.99
C ALA A 555 -25.20 4.72 16.61
N MET A 556 -25.29 5.93 16.05
CA MET A 556 -26.20 7.02 16.43
C MET A 556 -26.04 7.62 17.82
N VAL A 557 -25.16 7.07 18.67
CA VAL A 557 -24.86 7.61 20.01
C VAL A 557 -24.39 9.07 19.90
N TYR A 558 -25.03 9.95 20.67
CA TYR A 558 -24.75 11.39 20.74
C TYR A 558 -24.05 11.71 22.05
N ILE A 559 -22.74 11.92 21.99
CA ILE A 559 -21.91 12.32 23.13
C ILE A 559 -21.12 13.56 22.74
N ARG A 560 -21.04 14.52 23.65
CA ARG A 560 -20.35 15.79 23.42
C ARG A 560 -18.89 15.80 23.84
N GLY A 561 -18.42 14.88 24.68
CA GLY A 561 -17.09 14.98 25.29
C GLY A 561 -17.12 15.68 26.64
N HIS A 562 -16.02 15.61 27.39
CA HIS A 562 -15.90 16.29 28.68
C HIS A 562 -15.54 17.77 28.46
N PRO A 563 -16.07 18.73 29.26
CA PRO A 563 -15.70 20.14 29.16
C PRO A 563 -14.19 20.40 29.18
N MET A 564 -13.46 19.68 30.04
CA MET A 564 -12.00 19.82 30.15
C MET A 564 -11.22 19.37 28.90
N ASP A 565 -11.82 18.62 27.97
CA ASP A 565 -11.18 18.29 26.70
C ASP A 565 -11.06 19.52 25.79
N TYR A 566 -12.09 20.37 25.79
CA TYR A 566 -12.12 21.61 25.02
C TYR A 566 -11.23 22.68 25.65
N ASP A 567 -11.21 22.76 26.98
CA ASP A 567 -10.27 23.64 27.67
C ASP A 567 -8.82 23.20 27.45
N ARG A 568 -8.57 21.89 27.31
CA ARG A 568 -7.28 21.35 26.86
C ARG A 568 -6.95 21.79 25.43
N TRP A 569 -7.91 21.82 24.51
CA TRP A 569 -7.65 22.30 23.14
C TRP A 569 -7.15 23.75 23.12
N ASP A 570 -7.79 24.63 23.89
CA ASP A 570 -7.37 26.02 24.04
C ASP A 570 -5.92 26.12 24.57
N ALA A 571 -5.61 25.36 25.63
CA ALA A 571 -4.26 25.26 26.17
C ALA A 571 -3.23 24.66 25.20
N GLN A 572 -3.68 23.85 24.23
CA GLN A 572 -2.87 23.28 23.15
C GLN A 572 -2.69 24.24 21.96
N GLY A 573 -3.16 25.48 22.08
CA GLY A 573 -2.98 26.55 21.10
C GLY A 573 -4.17 26.72 20.14
N ALA A 574 -5.26 25.98 20.31
CA ALA A 574 -6.52 26.23 19.60
C ALA A 574 -7.31 27.34 20.31
N THR A 575 -6.74 28.55 20.32
CA THR A 575 -7.29 29.68 21.07
C THR A 575 -8.74 29.96 20.71
N GLY A 576 -9.56 30.14 21.74
CA GLY A 576 -10.99 30.33 21.63
C GLY A 576 -11.79 29.04 21.66
N TRP A 577 -11.20 27.84 21.60
CA TRP A 577 -11.94 26.57 21.54
C TRP A 577 -12.28 25.94 22.90
N THR A 578 -12.32 26.73 23.97
CA THR A 578 -12.79 26.32 25.32
C THR A 578 -14.23 25.79 25.30
N TYR A 579 -14.62 25.01 26.32
CA TYR A 579 -15.98 24.46 26.39
C TYR A 579 -17.04 25.56 26.42
N ALA A 580 -16.77 26.65 27.15
CA ALA A 580 -17.66 27.81 27.24
C ALA A 580 -17.98 28.39 25.85
N ASN A 581 -17.03 28.38 24.92
CA ASN A 581 -17.21 28.87 23.55
C ASN A 581 -17.80 27.81 22.61
N CYS A 582 -17.66 26.52 22.91
CA CYS A 582 -18.19 25.42 22.12
C CYS A 582 -19.67 25.10 22.46
N LEU A 583 -20.09 25.27 23.71
CA LEU A 583 -21.44 24.93 24.18
C LEU A 583 -22.58 25.62 23.41
N PRO A 584 -22.51 26.92 23.07
CA PRO A 584 -23.56 27.56 22.28
C PRO A 584 -23.81 26.87 20.93
N TYR A 585 -22.77 26.31 20.32
CA TYR A 585 -22.87 25.60 19.03
C TYR A 585 -23.39 24.18 19.19
N PHE A 586 -23.07 23.49 20.29
CA PHE A 586 -23.75 22.24 20.64
C PHE A 586 -25.26 22.45 20.79
N ARG A 587 -25.67 23.55 21.43
CA ARG A 587 -27.08 23.92 21.58
C ARG A 587 -27.70 24.30 20.23
N ARG A 588 -27.05 25.15 19.43
CA ARG A 588 -27.57 25.54 18.11
C ARG A 588 -27.76 24.36 17.16
N ALA A 589 -26.86 23.39 17.20
CA ALA A 589 -26.96 22.21 16.33
C ALA A 589 -28.17 21.32 16.67
N GLN A 590 -28.61 21.32 17.94
CA GLN A 590 -29.46 20.29 18.51
C GLN A 590 -30.92 20.76 18.67
N THR A 591 -31.86 19.91 18.28
CA THR A 591 -33.21 19.85 18.85
C THR A 591 -33.29 18.61 19.72
N HIS A 592 -33.38 18.77 21.04
CA HIS A 592 -33.50 17.66 21.97
C HIS A 592 -34.97 17.36 22.31
N GLU A 593 -35.35 16.08 22.36
CA GLU A 593 -36.75 15.69 22.61
C GLU A 593 -37.31 16.11 23.97
N LEU A 594 -36.44 16.26 24.97
CA LEU A 594 -36.80 16.72 26.32
C LEU A 594 -36.85 18.26 26.44
N GLY A 595 -36.62 18.99 25.34
CA GLY A 595 -36.55 20.45 25.33
C GLY A 595 -35.15 21.01 25.61
N ALA A 596 -35.04 22.33 25.50
CA ALA A 596 -33.81 23.08 25.77
C ALA A 596 -33.61 23.35 27.27
N ASP A 597 -32.35 23.45 27.68
CA ASP A 597 -31.94 23.94 29.00
C ASP A 597 -30.58 24.66 28.90
N ASP A 598 -29.85 24.80 30.00
CA ASP A 598 -28.52 25.43 30.02
C ASP A 598 -27.51 24.73 29.10
N TYR A 599 -27.65 23.43 28.89
CA TYR A 599 -26.76 22.59 28.09
C TYR A 599 -27.38 22.12 26.77
N ARG A 600 -28.68 21.85 26.71
CA ARG A 600 -29.40 21.26 25.57
C ARG A 600 -29.99 22.31 24.63
N GLY A 601 -29.98 21.99 23.34
CA GLY A 601 -30.65 22.77 22.30
C GLY A 601 -32.12 22.38 22.12
N GLY A 602 -32.94 23.27 21.56
CA GLY A 602 -34.38 23.05 21.38
C GLY A 602 -34.91 23.22 19.96
N ASP A 603 -34.11 23.83 19.07
CA ASP A 603 -34.55 24.33 17.77
C ASP A 603 -33.54 24.07 16.63
N GLY A 604 -32.43 23.39 16.93
CA GLY A 604 -31.41 23.03 15.96
C GLY A 604 -31.85 21.95 14.96
N PRO A 605 -31.21 21.85 13.79
CA PRO A 605 -31.63 20.92 12.73
C PRO A 605 -31.36 19.44 13.05
N LEU A 606 -30.37 19.13 13.92
CA LEU A 606 -30.07 17.76 14.32
C LEU A 606 -31.01 17.34 15.46
N TYR A 607 -31.91 16.41 15.17
CA TYR A 607 -32.81 15.88 16.18
C TYR A 607 -32.12 14.81 17.05
N VAL A 608 -32.24 14.96 18.36
CA VAL A 608 -31.63 14.09 19.36
C VAL A 608 -32.70 13.60 20.33
N SER A 609 -32.79 12.28 20.51
CA SER A 609 -33.73 11.60 21.40
C SER A 609 -32.98 10.86 22.51
N ARG A 610 -33.54 10.80 23.72
CA ARG A 610 -33.04 9.96 24.80
C ARG A 610 -33.31 8.49 24.48
N GLY A 611 -32.41 7.58 24.87
CA GLY A 611 -32.65 6.14 24.75
C GLY A 611 -33.94 5.71 25.49
N LYS A 612 -34.92 5.16 24.76
CA LYS A 612 -36.28 4.83 25.28
C LYS A 612 -36.49 3.34 25.60
N SER A 613 -35.43 2.54 25.63
CA SER A 613 -35.54 1.09 25.77
C SER A 613 -35.98 0.72 27.19
N LYS A 614 -37.20 0.19 27.33
CA LYS A 614 -37.71 -0.44 28.56
C LYS A 614 -37.15 -1.86 28.77
N HIS A 615 -35.96 -2.13 28.23
CA HIS A 615 -35.37 -3.45 28.29
C HIS A 615 -34.75 -3.66 29.68
N PRO A 616 -35.17 -4.69 30.46
CA PRO A 616 -34.74 -4.89 31.84
C PRO A 616 -33.21 -4.88 32.05
N LEU A 617 -32.44 -5.40 31.08
CA LEU A 617 -30.98 -5.36 31.15
C LEU A 617 -30.37 -3.94 31.21
N HIS A 618 -31.00 -2.91 30.61
CA HIS A 618 -30.50 -1.54 30.73
C HIS A 618 -30.69 -1.01 32.15
N GLU A 619 -31.86 -1.24 32.74
CA GLU A 619 -32.16 -0.87 34.13
C GLU A 619 -31.24 -1.60 35.10
N ALA A 620 -31.06 -2.91 34.91
CA ALA A 620 -30.15 -3.73 35.70
C ALA A 620 -28.68 -3.28 35.58
N TRP A 621 -28.24 -2.86 34.39
CA TRP A 621 -26.91 -2.26 34.21
C TRP A 621 -26.75 -0.96 35.01
N LEU A 622 -27.71 -0.04 34.90
CA LEU A 622 -27.68 1.24 35.62
C LEU A 622 -27.71 1.04 37.13
N GLU A 623 -28.53 0.11 37.62
CA GLU A 623 -28.58 -0.23 39.04
C GLU A 623 -27.28 -0.90 39.49
N ALA A 624 -26.76 -1.87 38.72
CA ALA A 624 -25.50 -2.54 39.03
C ALA A 624 -24.33 -1.56 39.11
N ALA A 625 -24.22 -0.62 38.18
CA ALA A 625 -23.15 0.38 38.26
C ALA A 625 -23.30 1.34 39.46
N GLN A 626 -24.53 1.69 39.85
CA GLN A 626 -24.78 2.42 41.11
C GLN A 626 -24.40 1.59 42.33
N GLN A 627 -24.71 0.29 42.33
CA GLN A 627 -24.28 -0.65 43.37
C GLN A 627 -22.75 -0.81 43.41
N ALA A 628 -22.05 -0.61 42.28
CA ALA A 628 -20.60 -0.52 42.21
C ALA A 628 -20.05 0.84 42.69
N GLY A 629 -20.90 1.79 43.09
CA GLY A 629 -20.50 3.08 43.65
C GLY A 629 -20.34 4.22 42.63
N TYR A 630 -20.77 4.03 41.38
CA TYR A 630 -20.83 5.12 40.39
C TYR A 630 -22.13 5.91 40.51
N PRO A 631 -22.09 7.26 40.44
CA PRO A 631 -23.31 8.05 40.51
C PRO A 631 -24.17 7.85 39.26
N PHE A 632 -25.49 8.01 39.40
CA PHE A 632 -26.39 8.13 38.25
C PHE A 632 -26.38 9.57 37.72
N THR A 633 -26.44 9.72 36.40
CA THR A 633 -26.58 11.01 35.72
C THR A 633 -27.80 11.02 34.81
N GLU A 634 -28.64 12.04 34.98
CA GLU A 634 -29.81 12.28 34.13
C GLU A 634 -29.42 12.78 32.74
N ASP A 635 -28.25 13.40 32.60
CA ASP A 635 -27.73 13.90 31.33
C ASP A 635 -26.21 13.85 31.26
N ILE A 636 -25.71 12.81 30.58
CA ILE A 636 -24.28 12.59 30.33
C ILE A 636 -23.66 13.72 29.49
N ASN A 637 -24.46 14.45 28.73
CA ASN A 637 -24.04 15.58 27.90
C ASN A 637 -24.20 16.94 28.60
N GLY A 638 -24.70 16.93 29.84
CA GLY A 638 -25.06 18.10 30.64
C GLY A 638 -24.07 18.38 31.76
N PHE A 639 -24.59 18.71 32.94
CA PHE A 639 -23.78 19.12 34.09
C PHE A 639 -22.78 18.05 34.57
N GLN A 640 -23.15 16.76 34.53
CA GLN A 640 -22.37 15.65 35.08
C GLN A 640 -22.19 14.52 34.07
N GLN A 641 -20.96 14.34 33.59
CA GLN A 641 -20.60 13.22 32.72
C GLN A 641 -20.17 11.97 33.50
N GLU A 642 -19.40 12.13 34.60
CA GLU A 642 -18.94 11.01 35.42
C GLU A 642 -20.12 10.28 36.06
N GLY A 643 -20.20 8.97 35.87
CA GLY A 643 -21.31 8.15 36.31
C GLY A 643 -21.94 7.32 35.20
N VAL A 644 -23.12 6.77 35.47
CA VAL A 644 -23.90 5.97 34.53
C VAL A 644 -25.25 6.60 34.24
N GLY A 645 -25.75 6.40 33.03
CA GLY A 645 -26.99 7.01 32.61
C GLY A 645 -27.44 6.56 31.23
N TYR A 646 -28.53 7.17 30.77
CA TYR A 646 -29.06 6.96 29.44
C TYR A 646 -28.32 7.82 28.42
N PHE A 647 -27.91 7.22 27.32
CA PHE A 647 -27.33 7.94 26.19
C PHE A 647 -28.40 8.58 25.31
N ASP A 648 -28.03 9.73 24.77
CA ASP A 648 -28.76 10.38 23.70
C ASP A 648 -28.40 9.76 22.35
N MET A 649 -29.33 9.82 21.40
CA MET A 649 -29.19 9.26 20.06
C MET A 649 -29.67 10.23 18.99
N THR A 650 -28.99 10.26 17.85
CA THR A 650 -29.44 11.00 16.66
C THR A 650 -30.51 10.21 15.89
N ILE A 651 -31.68 10.05 16.50
CA ILE A 651 -32.85 9.33 15.95
C ILE A 651 -34.06 10.25 16.02
N LYS A 652 -34.78 10.40 14.91
CA LYS A 652 -36.05 11.13 14.83
C LYS A 652 -37.13 10.19 14.32
N ASP A 653 -38.25 10.11 15.04
CA ASP A 653 -39.41 9.30 14.65
C ASP A 653 -39.05 7.85 14.24
N GLY A 654 -38.10 7.25 14.97
CA GLY A 654 -37.64 5.87 14.75
C GLY A 654 -36.70 5.70 13.55
N GLU A 655 -36.21 6.79 12.95
CA GLU A 655 -35.27 6.79 11.83
C GLU A 655 -33.99 7.55 12.19
N ARG A 656 -32.87 7.16 11.56
CA ARG A 656 -31.58 7.81 11.74
C ARG A 656 -31.64 9.28 11.28
N CYS A 657 -31.17 10.19 12.15
CA CYS A 657 -30.96 11.59 11.81
C CYS A 657 -29.47 11.87 11.57
N SER A 658 -28.98 11.64 10.35
CA SER A 658 -27.60 11.95 9.95
C SER A 658 -27.41 13.45 9.69
N SER A 659 -26.15 13.91 9.53
CA SER A 659 -25.88 15.31 9.17
C SER A 659 -26.47 15.69 7.81
N SER A 660 -26.50 14.76 6.84
CA SER A 660 -27.17 15.01 5.57
C SER A 660 -28.67 15.16 5.78
N VAL A 661 -29.32 14.28 6.55
CA VAL A 661 -30.77 14.35 6.80
C VAL A 661 -31.15 15.64 7.52
N ALA A 662 -30.36 16.04 8.52
CA ALA A 662 -30.60 17.24 9.31
C ALA A 662 -30.35 18.55 8.52
N TYR A 663 -29.20 18.68 7.87
CA TYR A 663 -28.77 19.96 7.28
C TYR A 663 -28.98 20.06 5.77
N LEU A 664 -28.73 18.98 5.02
CA LEU A 664 -28.65 19.01 3.56
C LEU A 664 -29.99 18.70 2.88
N HIS A 665 -30.66 17.62 3.29
CA HIS A 665 -31.90 17.15 2.68
C HIS A 665 -33.03 18.21 2.67
N PRO A 666 -33.25 19.00 3.74
CA PRO A 666 -34.29 20.03 3.75
C PRO A 666 -34.03 21.15 2.75
N ILE A 667 -32.76 21.53 2.54
CA ILE A 667 -32.42 22.71 1.75
C ILE A 667 -32.04 22.42 0.30
N ARG A 668 -31.52 21.23 -0.01
CA ARG A 668 -30.92 20.89 -1.33
C ARG A 668 -31.83 21.07 -2.54
N ARG A 669 -33.16 21.03 -2.36
CA ARG A 669 -34.13 21.27 -3.44
C ARG A 669 -34.69 22.70 -3.44
N SER A 670 -34.61 23.39 -2.32
CA SER A 670 -35.22 24.71 -2.11
C SER A 670 -34.28 25.87 -2.38
N ARG A 671 -32.95 25.66 -2.26
CA ARG A 671 -31.94 26.72 -2.38
C ARG A 671 -31.24 26.63 -3.73
N PRO A 672 -31.47 27.58 -4.67
CA PRO A 672 -30.88 27.53 -6.01
C PRO A 672 -29.37 27.79 -6.02
N ASN A 673 -28.81 28.32 -4.93
CA ASN A 673 -27.39 28.60 -4.76
C ASN A 673 -26.58 27.43 -4.17
N LEU A 674 -27.16 26.23 -4.08
CA LEU A 674 -26.50 25.02 -3.57
C LEU A 674 -26.50 23.92 -4.63
N THR A 675 -25.31 23.50 -5.04
CA THR A 675 -25.11 22.36 -5.95
C THR A 675 -24.46 21.21 -5.20
N VAL A 676 -25.01 20.01 -5.33
CA VAL A 676 -24.47 18.79 -4.72
C VAL A 676 -24.14 17.79 -5.82
N THR A 677 -22.85 17.47 -5.98
CA THR A 677 -22.35 16.48 -6.92
C THR A 677 -21.96 15.21 -6.17
N THR A 678 -22.57 14.08 -6.49
CA THR A 678 -22.24 12.76 -5.93
C THR A 678 -21.40 11.95 -6.92
N ASN A 679 -20.75 10.88 -6.44
CA ASN A 679 -19.83 10.07 -7.25
C ASN A 679 -18.71 10.91 -7.88
N ALA A 680 -18.20 11.88 -7.11
CA ALA A 680 -17.13 12.78 -7.49
C ALA A 680 -15.94 12.58 -6.55
N LEU A 681 -14.92 11.83 -6.98
CA LEU A 681 -13.71 11.60 -6.19
C LEU A 681 -12.74 12.77 -6.41
N VAL A 682 -12.59 13.64 -5.42
CA VAL A 682 -11.61 14.73 -5.46
C VAL A 682 -10.20 14.14 -5.42
N THR A 683 -9.36 14.52 -6.38
CA THR A 683 -8.01 13.96 -6.57
C THR A 683 -6.90 14.93 -6.22
N ARG A 684 -7.13 16.24 -6.35
CA ARG A 684 -6.13 17.29 -6.12
C ARG A 684 -6.79 18.65 -5.88
N ILE A 685 -6.14 19.50 -5.08
CA ILE A 685 -6.47 20.91 -4.90
C ILE A 685 -5.71 21.74 -5.94
N LEU A 686 -6.38 22.71 -6.57
CA LEU A 686 -5.81 23.60 -7.57
C LEU A 686 -5.35 24.90 -6.91
N PHE A 687 -4.14 25.36 -7.25
CA PHE A 687 -3.52 26.55 -6.69
C PHE A 687 -3.17 27.60 -7.75
N ASP A 688 -3.27 28.86 -7.37
CA ASP A 688 -2.64 30.02 -8.04
C ASP A 688 -1.70 30.69 -7.03
N GLY A 689 -0.39 30.50 -7.21
CA GLY A 689 0.59 30.79 -6.17
C GLY A 689 0.31 30.00 -4.88
N ARG A 690 0.08 30.69 -3.77
CA ARG A 690 -0.27 30.10 -2.47
C ARG A 690 -1.78 30.03 -2.20
N ARG A 691 -2.61 30.50 -3.13
CA ARG A 691 -4.06 30.55 -2.97
C ARG A 691 -4.73 29.32 -3.59
N ALA A 692 -5.52 28.59 -2.81
CA ALA A 692 -6.39 27.56 -3.35
C ALA A 692 -7.53 28.19 -4.15
N VAL A 693 -7.67 27.75 -5.40
CA VAL A 693 -8.61 28.32 -6.39
C VAL A 693 -9.62 27.30 -6.91
N GLY A 694 -9.59 26.07 -6.42
CA GLY A 694 -10.51 25.02 -6.82
C GLY A 694 -10.01 23.62 -6.52
N VAL A 695 -10.71 22.63 -7.08
CA VAL A 695 -10.37 21.21 -6.98
C VAL A 695 -10.50 20.52 -8.32
N GLN A 696 -9.72 19.46 -8.51
CA GLN A 696 -9.88 18.49 -9.58
C GLN A 696 -10.55 17.24 -9.00
N TYR A 697 -11.47 16.64 -9.76
CA TYR A 697 -12.17 15.43 -9.34
C TYR A 697 -12.47 14.50 -10.52
N ILE A 698 -12.63 13.21 -10.24
CA ILE A 698 -13.10 12.20 -11.18
C ILE A 698 -14.60 12.04 -11.01
N ASN A 699 -15.37 12.22 -12.09
CA ASN A 699 -16.83 12.09 -12.07
C ASN A 699 -17.28 10.62 -12.15
N LYS A 700 -18.60 10.39 -12.19
CA LYS A 700 -19.19 9.03 -12.29
C LYS A 700 -18.77 8.29 -13.57
N GLN A 701 -18.49 9.03 -14.64
CA GLN A 701 -18.07 8.52 -15.94
C GLN A 701 -16.54 8.25 -16.00
N GLY A 702 -15.80 8.55 -14.93
CA GLY A 702 -14.34 8.39 -14.90
C GLY A 702 -13.57 9.55 -15.52
N GLU A 703 -14.25 10.63 -15.91
CA GLU A 703 -13.63 11.80 -16.54
C GLU A 703 -13.05 12.74 -15.48
N VAL A 704 -11.93 13.36 -15.82
CA VAL A 704 -11.28 14.35 -14.95
C VAL A 704 -11.92 15.72 -15.18
N CYS A 705 -12.63 16.19 -14.16
CA CYS A 705 -13.29 17.49 -14.14
C CYS A 705 -12.59 18.45 -13.18
N SER A 706 -12.91 19.75 -13.28
CA SER A 706 -12.46 20.75 -12.32
C SER A 706 -13.61 21.64 -11.85
N ALA A 707 -13.56 22.06 -10.60
CA ALA A 707 -14.47 23.04 -10.01
C ALA A 707 -13.65 24.19 -9.41
N ARG A 708 -13.94 25.43 -9.80
CA ARG A 708 -13.24 26.64 -9.32
C ARG A 708 -13.98 27.25 -8.13
N ALA A 709 -13.22 27.82 -7.20
CA ALA A 709 -13.75 28.52 -6.04
C ALA A 709 -13.30 29.99 -6.09
N GLU A 710 -14.26 30.92 -6.05
CA GLU A 710 -13.96 32.35 -6.03
C GLU A 710 -13.37 32.79 -4.69
N ARG A 711 -13.89 32.24 -3.59
CA ARG A 711 -13.51 32.61 -2.22
C ARG A 711 -12.57 31.61 -1.57
N GLU A 712 -13.05 30.40 -1.29
CA GLU A 712 -12.30 29.43 -0.49
C GLU A 712 -12.66 27.99 -0.89
N VAL A 713 -11.69 27.08 -0.74
CA VAL A 713 -11.88 25.62 -0.75
C VAL A 713 -11.92 25.14 0.69
N ILE A 714 -12.94 24.36 1.04
CA ILE A 714 -13.11 23.81 2.40
C ILE A 714 -13.06 22.28 2.32
N LEU A 715 -12.08 21.67 2.98
CA LEU A 715 -11.94 20.22 3.04
C LEU A 715 -12.76 19.64 4.20
N CYS A 716 -13.56 18.61 3.89
CA CYS A 716 -14.38 17.87 4.85
C CYS A 716 -14.26 16.35 4.65
N GLY A 717 -13.06 15.87 4.28
CA GLY A 717 -12.77 14.45 4.03
C GLY A 717 -12.64 13.60 5.30
N GLY A 718 -12.65 14.23 6.49
CA GLY A 718 -12.41 13.56 7.75
C GLY A 718 -10.93 13.28 8.00
N ALA A 719 -10.65 12.63 9.13
CA ALA A 719 -9.30 12.34 9.61
C ALA A 719 -8.43 11.48 8.68
N ILE A 720 -9.01 10.90 7.64
CA ILE A 720 -8.29 10.04 6.68
C ILE A 720 -8.12 10.74 5.34
N ASN A 721 -9.21 11.19 4.72
CA ASN A 721 -9.16 11.69 3.34
C ASN A 721 -8.70 13.16 3.24
N SER A 722 -8.90 13.99 4.28
CA SER A 722 -8.39 15.37 4.28
C SER A 722 -6.85 15.44 4.27
N PRO A 723 -6.11 14.77 5.17
CA PRO A 723 -4.64 14.76 5.09
C PRO A 723 -4.14 14.05 3.81
N GLN A 724 -4.84 12.99 3.36
CA GLN A 724 -4.51 12.33 2.09
C GLN A 724 -4.56 13.30 0.91
N LEU A 725 -5.63 14.10 0.79
CA LEU A 725 -5.80 15.05 -0.30
C LEU A 725 -4.77 16.19 -0.26
N LEU A 726 -4.42 16.67 0.94
CA LEU A 726 -3.32 17.64 1.10
C LEU A 726 -2.01 17.06 0.56
N MET A 727 -1.65 15.85 0.96
CA MET A 727 -0.43 15.18 0.50
C MET A 727 -0.44 14.94 -1.02
N LEU A 728 -1.55 14.46 -1.59
CA LEU A 728 -1.72 14.30 -3.06
C LEU A 728 -1.60 15.62 -3.84
N SER A 729 -1.84 16.74 -3.15
CA SER A 729 -1.72 18.10 -3.67
C SER A 729 -0.33 18.71 -3.45
N GLY A 730 0.64 17.95 -2.92
CA GLY A 730 2.01 18.41 -2.70
C GLY A 730 2.23 19.20 -1.39
N ILE A 731 1.31 19.06 -0.44
CA ILE A 731 1.35 19.71 0.89
C ILE A 731 1.56 18.64 1.96
N GLY A 732 2.70 18.68 2.66
CA GLY A 732 3.02 17.68 3.66
C GLY A 732 4.51 17.60 3.97
N ASP A 733 4.97 16.45 4.45
CA ASP A 733 6.38 16.16 4.65
C ASP A 733 7.10 15.91 3.30
N ALA A 734 8.09 16.74 2.98
CA ALA A 734 8.78 16.68 1.69
C ALA A 734 9.52 15.36 1.42
N ASP A 735 10.07 14.70 2.45
CA ASP A 735 10.77 13.43 2.27
C ASP A 735 9.78 12.32 1.89
N HIS A 736 8.68 12.22 2.63
CA HIS A 736 7.62 11.26 2.34
C HIS A 736 7.00 11.50 0.95
N LEU A 737 6.62 12.73 0.62
CA LEU A 737 6.02 13.04 -0.68
C LEU A 737 6.95 12.67 -1.85
N ARG A 738 8.26 12.96 -1.74
CA ARG A 738 9.25 12.54 -2.75
C ARG A 738 9.33 11.02 -2.89
N SER A 739 9.26 10.27 -1.78
CA SER A 739 9.35 8.80 -1.83
C SER A 739 8.19 8.14 -2.60
N VAL A 740 7.03 8.80 -2.70
CA VAL A 740 5.86 8.32 -3.47
C VAL A 740 5.70 9.03 -4.82
N GLY A 741 6.73 9.77 -5.27
CA GLY A 741 6.75 10.42 -6.57
C GLY A 741 5.93 11.71 -6.68
N ILE A 742 5.63 12.37 -5.56
CA ILE A 742 4.92 13.66 -5.52
C ILE A 742 5.91 14.78 -5.22
N GLN A 743 5.86 15.85 -6.02
CA GLN A 743 6.63 17.06 -5.75
C GLN A 743 6.02 17.82 -4.56
N ALA A 744 6.76 17.88 -3.45
CA ALA A 744 6.43 18.76 -2.34
C ALA A 744 6.76 20.21 -2.70
N TRP A 745 5.76 21.09 -2.59
CA TRP A 745 5.94 22.53 -2.81
C TRP A 745 5.56 23.38 -1.59
N HIS A 746 4.80 22.81 -0.65
CA HIS A 746 4.50 23.42 0.65
C HIS A 746 4.83 22.45 1.78
N GLN A 747 5.82 22.81 2.60
CA GLN A 747 6.29 21.99 3.72
C GLN A 747 5.35 22.17 4.91
N LEU A 748 4.64 21.09 5.25
CA LEU A 748 3.75 21.05 6.41
C LEU A 748 3.78 19.65 7.02
N PRO A 749 4.87 19.28 7.73
CA PRO A 749 5.13 17.90 8.14
C PRO A 749 4.12 17.36 9.15
N GLY A 750 3.32 18.21 9.79
CA GLY A 750 2.22 17.80 10.66
C GLY A 750 1.06 17.12 9.92
N VAL A 751 0.95 17.25 8.59
CA VAL A 751 -0.12 16.61 7.80
C VAL A 751 -0.02 15.09 7.91
N GLY A 752 -1.11 14.47 8.36
CA GLY A 752 -1.20 13.02 8.57
C GLY A 752 -0.60 12.54 9.90
N GLN A 753 0.06 13.40 10.67
CA GLN A 753 0.64 13.05 11.97
C GLN A 753 -0.39 13.19 13.09
N ASN A 754 -0.07 12.76 14.32
CA ASN A 754 -0.97 12.89 15.48
C ASN A 754 -2.31 12.15 15.28
N LEU A 755 -2.34 11.04 14.52
CA LEU A 755 -3.55 10.24 14.36
C LEU A 755 -3.96 9.67 15.72
N GLN A 756 -5.16 10.01 16.19
CA GLN A 756 -5.72 9.52 17.45
C GLN A 756 -7.06 8.84 17.19
N ASP A 757 -7.33 7.77 17.91
CA ASP A 757 -8.56 6.99 17.84
C ASP A 757 -8.83 6.32 19.19
N HIS A 758 -10.09 5.99 19.47
CA HIS A 758 -10.47 5.22 20.65
C HIS A 758 -10.37 3.72 20.36
N LEU A 759 -9.65 3.00 21.21
CA LEU A 759 -9.57 1.54 21.18
C LEU A 759 -10.49 0.98 22.28
N GLU A 760 -11.29 -0.02 21.94
CA GLU A 760 -12.24 -0.66 22.86
C GLU A 760 -12.07 -2.19 22.86
N VAL A 761 -12.52 -2.80 23.95
CA VAL A 761 -12.69 -4.25 24.09
C VAL A 761 -14.11 -4.58 24.50
N TYR A 762 -14.52 -5.82 24.25
CA TYR A 762 -15.84 -6.31 24.63
C TYR A 762 -15.74 -7.27 25.81
N VAL A 763 -16.29 -6.85 26.96
CA VAL A 763 -16.46 -7.74 28.11
C VAL A 763 -17.87 -8.34 28.02
N GLN A 764 -17.94 -9.66 27.86
CA GLN A 764 -19.15 -10.38 27.48
C GLN A 764 -19.53 -11.43 28.51
N ARG A 765 -20.83 -11.53 28.82
CA ARG A 765 -21.41 -12.52 29.72
C ARG A 765 -22.59 -13.20 29.03
N SER A 766 -22.75 -14.51 29.23
CA SER A 766 -23.99 -15.17 28.83
C SER A 766 -25.16 -14.65 29.66
N CYS A 767 -26.36 -14.70 29.11
CA CYS A 767 -27.58 -14.28 29.78
C CYS A 767 -28.40 -15.53 30.10
N ARG A 768 -28.73 -15.72 31.39
CA ARG A 768 -29.56 -16.83 31.87
C ARG A 768 -30.99 -16.77 31.32
N GLN A 769 -31.45 -15.57 30.95
CA GLN A 769 -32.81 -15.34 30.47
C GLN A 769 -32.85 -15.11 28.95
N PRO A 770 -33.90 -15.60 28.25
CA PRO A 770 -33.99 -15.52 26.80
C PRO A 770 -34.54 -14.17 26.30
N ILE A 771 -33.99 -13.07 26.80
CA ILE A 771 -34.48 -11.69 26.60
C ILE A 771 -33.62 -10.83 25.67
N THR A 772 -32.44 -11.30 25.28
CA THR A 772 -31.46 -10.53 24.48
C THR A 772 -31.80 -10.49 22.99
N LEU A 773 -31.08 -9.68 22.21
CA LEU A 773 -31.22 -9.56 20.76
C LEU A 773 -30.82 -10.83 19.97
N TYR A 774 -30.40 -11.91 20.65
CA TYR A 774 -30.11 -13.20 20.01
C TYR A 774 -31.28 -13.73 19.15
N LYS A 775 -32.53 -13.47 19.56
CA LYS A 775 -33.72 -13.85 18.78
C LYS A 775 -34.01 -12.93 17.58
N ALA A 776 -33.31 -11.82 17.42
CA ALA A 776 -33.44 -10.92 16.27
C ALA A 776 -32.53 -11.30 15.10
N GLN A 777 -32.07 -12.55 15.06
CA GLN A 777 -31.16 -13.09 14.04
C GLN A 777 -31.90 -13.90 12.96
N TRP A 778 -31.24 -14.16 11.82
CA TRP A 778 -31.82 -14.87 10.67
C TRP A 778 -32.34 -16.28 11.01
N LYS A 779 -31.82 -16.90 12.07
CA LYS A 779 -32.30 -18.17 12.63
C LYS A 779 -33.75 -18.11 13.11
N TYR A 780 -34.26 -16.91 13.40
CA TYR A 780 -35.63 -16.66 13.86
C TYR A 780 -36.34 -15.69 12.89
N PRO A 781 -36.60 -16.11 11.64
CA PRO A 781 -37.07 -15.20 10.59
C PRO A 781 -38.43 -14.59 10.91
N HIS A 782 -39.31 -15.32 11.63
CA HIS A 782 -40.60 -14.81 12.09
C HIS A 782 -40.47 -13.61 13.06
N VAL A 783 -39.43 -13.62 13.92
CA VAL A 783 -39.13 -12.49 14.82
C VAL A 783 -38.59 -11.32 14.03
N MET A 784 -37.63 -11.55 13.13
CA MET A 784 -37.07 -10.51 12.27
C MET A 784 -38.13 -9.83 11.40
N VAL A 785 -39.00 -10.60 10.75
CA VAL A 785 -40.12 -10.08 9.96
C VAL A 785 -41.07 -9.29 10.85
N GLY A 786 -41.39 -9.77 12.04
CA GLY A 786 -42.22 -9.04 13.00
C GLY A 786 -41.61 -7.69 13.43
N ILE A 787 -40.30 -7.65 13.68
CA ILE A 787 -39.57 -6.41 13.97
C ILE A 787 -39.65 -5.44 12.78
N GLY A 788 -39.37 -5.94 11.57
CA GLY A 788 -39.42 -5.16 10.34
C GLY A 788 -40.81 -4.58 10.07
N LEU A 789 -41.86 -5.41 10.13
CA LEU A 789 -43.24 -4.97 9.93
C LEU A 789 -43.66 -3.91 10.97
N LYS A 790 -43.29 -4.10 12.25
CA LYS A 790 -43.60 -3.13 13.29
C LYS A 790 -42.92 -1.78 13.04
N TRP A 791 -41.68 -1.79 12.58
CA TRP A 791 -40.97 -0.56 12.22
C TRP A 791 -41.55 0.10 10.96
N ILE A 792 -41.83 -0.66 9.90
CA ILE A 792 -42.42 -0.13 8.66
C ILE A 792 -43.78 0.52 8.92
N LEU A 793 -44.64 -0.15 9.70
CA LEU A 793 -46.02 0.30 9.93
C LEU A 793 -46.12 1.40 11.00
N LEU A 794 -45.30 1.34 12.05
CA LEU A 794 -45.47 2.19 13.24
C LEU A 794 -44.25 3.04 13.59
N ARG A 795 -43.11 2.84 12.92
CA ARG A 795 -41.80 3.45 13.25
C ARG A 795 -41.40 3.25 14.71
N ARG A 796 -41.72 2.07 15.26
CA ARG A 796 -41.54 1.72 16.68
C ARG A 796 -40.98 0.31 16.81
N GLY A 797 -40.54 -0.04 18.02
CA GLY A 797 -40.02 -1.36 18.35
C GLY A 797 -38.50 -1.45 18.16
N TRP A 798 -37.96 -2.67 18.11
CA TRP A 798 -36.51 -2.90 18.12
C TRP A 798 -35.80 -2.32 16.89
N GLY A 799 -36.47 -2.23 15.73
CA GLY A 799 -35.90 -1.58 14.54
C GLY A 799 -35.78 -0.06 14.62
N ALA A 800 -36.31 0.59 15.67
CA ALA A 800 -36.35 2.04 15.82
C ALA A 800 -35.25 2.63 16.73
N THR A 801 -34.29 1.81 17.17
CA THR A 801 -33.23 2.19 18.13
C THR A 801 -31.88 1.57 17.75
N SER A 802 -30.77 2.09 18.29
CA SER A 802 -29.43 1.51 18.13
C SER A 802 -29.10 0.39 19.12
N HIS A 803 -29.92 0.21 20.16
CA HIS A 803 -29.68 -0.71 21.28
C HIS A 803 -28.52 -0.35 22.23
N LEU A 804 -27.91 0.83 22.05
CA LEU A 804 -26.88 1.39 22.95
C LEU A 804 -27.45 2.50 23.84
N GLU A 805 -28.59 2.25 24.48
CA GLU A 805 -29.35 3.26 25.25
C GLU A 805 -28.73 3.62 26.59
N THR A 806 -27.86 2.77 27.15
CA THR A 806 -27.24 3.02 28.45
C THR A 806 -25.74 2.78 28.42
N GLY A 807 -25.06 3.43 29.34
CA GLY A 807 -23.62 3.33 29.47
C GLY A 807 -23.12 4.18 30.62
N GLY A 808 -21.90 4.68 30.51
CA GLY A 808 -21.36 5.60 31.49
C GLY A 808 -19.92 6.00 31.22
N PHE A 809 -19.42 6.85 32.11
CA PHE A 809 -18.05 7.33 32.12
C PHE A 809 -17.46 7.18 33.51
N ALA A 810 -16.24 6.65 33.60
CA ALA A 810 -15.50 6.51 34.85
C ALA A 810 -14.06 6.98 34.70
N ARG A 811 -13.44 7.28 35.83
CA ARG A 811 -11.98 7.45 35.92
C ARG A 811 -11.32 6.08 36.05
N SER A 812 -10.21 5.84 35.36
CA SER A 812 -9.39 4.64 35.49
C SER A 812 -8.72 4.55 36.85
N SER A 813 -8.37 5.70 37.45
CA SER A 813 -7.78 5.83 38.77
C SER A 813 -8.10 7.20 39.40
N SER A 814 -7.73 7.39 40.68
CA SER A 814 -7.84 8.69 41.36
C SER A 814 -6.85 9.74 40.85
N GLU A 815 -5.82 9.35 40.10
CA GLU A 815 -4.81 10.27 39.56
C GLU A 815 -5.35 11.05 38.35
N VAL A 816 -6.39 10.54 37.70
CA VAL A 816 -7.00 11.18 36.52
C VAL A 816 -7.97 12.27 36.96
N SER A 817 -7.88 13.43 36.30
CA SER A 817 -8.65 14.62 36.69
C SER A 817 -10.15 14.56 36.39
N HIS A 818 -10.55 13.78 35.39
CA HIS A 818 -11.93 13.60 34.90
C HIS A 818 -12.05 12.26 34.15
N PRO A 819 -13.26 11.72 33.90
CA PRO A 819 -13.44 10.37 33.35
C PRO A 819 -12.69 10.13 32.04
N ASP A 820 -11.87 9.09 31.96
CA ASP A 820 -11.11 8.61 30.79
C ASP A 820 -11.61 7.26 30.26
N ILE A 821 -12.56 6.60 30.91
CA ILE A 821 -13.14 5.33 30.43
C ILE A 821 -14.58 5.58 30.02
N GLN A 822 -14.97 5.06 28.85
CA GLN A 822 -16.37 5.03 28.41
C GLN A 822 -16.89 3.58 28.41
N PHE A 823 -18.14 3.41 28.83
CA PHE A 823 -18.88 2.16 28.76
C PHE A 823 -20.08 2.31 27.83
N HIS A 824 -20.28 1.40 26.88
CA HIS A 824 -21.54 1.24 26.17
C HIS A 824 -22.13 -0.13 26.45
N PHE A 825 -23.30 -0.17 27.08
CA PHE A 825 -23.96 -1.42 27.38
C PHE A 825 -24.82 -1.88 26.19
N LEU A 826 -24.72 -3.16 25.82
CA LEU A 826 -25.49 -3.76 24.73
C LEU A 826 -26.10 -5.10 25.17
N PRO A 827 -27.42 -5.31 25.03
CA PRO A 827 -28.09 -6.60 25.28
C PRO A 827 -27.88 -7.59 24.11
N SER A 828 -26.64 -7.74 23.65
CA SER A 828 -26.18 -8.67 22.61
C SER A 828 -24.67 -8.86 22.72
N THR A 829 -24.11 -9.85 22.02
CA THR A 829 -22.67 -9.90 21.73
C THR A 829 -22.37 -9.27 20.38
N VAL A 830 -21.15 -8.72 20.26
CA VAL A 830 -20.57 -8.26 19.01
C VAL A 830 -19.28 -9.05 18.82
N HIS A 831 -19.17 -9.72 17.67
CA HIS A 831 -17.98 -10.44 17.26
C HIS A 831 -17.64 -9.99 15.86
N ASP A 832 -16.36 -9.70 15.62
CA ASP A 832 -15.85 -9.30 14.31
C ASP A 832 -16.64 -8.12 13.71
N HIS A 833 -16.69 -7.00 14.43
CA HIS A 833 -17.44 -5.79 14.03
C HIS A 833 -18.93 -6.03 13.75
N GLY A 834 -19.52 -7.08 14.33
CA GLY A 834 -20.92 -7.46 14.12
C GLY A 834 -21.16 -8.38 12.91
N ARG A 835 -20.10 -8.76 12.19
CA ARG A 835 -20.17 -9.68 11.04
C ARG A 835 -20.42 -11.13 11.47
N ARG A 836 -19.98 -11.50 12.68
CA ARG A 836 -20.27 -12.82 13.26
C ARG A 836 -21.41 -12.72 14.27
N MET A 837 -22.46 -13.51 14.03
CA MET A 837 -23.59 -13.60 14.94
C MET A 837 -23.21 -14.33 16.23
N GLY A 838 -23.74 -13.82 17.36
CA GLY A 838 -23.67 -14.52 18.63
C GLY A 838 -24.40 -15.86 18.57
N GLU A 839 -23.90 -16.85 19.31
CA GLU A 839 -24.40 -18.24 19.30
C GLU A 839 -25.40 -18.54 20.44
N GLN A 840 -25.55 -17.61 21.38
CA GLN A 840 -26.41 -17.76 22.55
C GLN A 840 -26.93 -16.41 23.07
N HIS A 841 -27.88 -16.45 24.00
CA HIS A 841 -28.30 -15.27 24.75
C HIS A 841 -27.13 -14.74 25.59
N ALA A 842 -26.75 -13.49 25.36
CA ALA A 842 -25.63 -12.84 26.01
C ALA A 842 -25.76 -11.32 25.94
N PHE A 843 -25.09 -10.61 26.84
CA PHE A 843 -24.96 -9.17 26.88
C PHE A 843 -23.50 -8.79 27.10
N GLN A 844 -23.17 -7.52 26.85
CA GLN A 844 -21.80 -7.05 26.95
C GLN A 844 -21.72 -5.56 27.29
N VAL A 845 -20.51 -5.15 27.62
CA VAL A 845 -20.12 -3.74 27.64
C VAL A 845 -18.95 -3.53 26.68
N HIS A 846 -19.07 -2.52 25.82
CA HIS A 846 -17.95 -1.98 25.04
C HIS A 846 -17.24 -1.00 25.95
N VAL A 847 -15.93 -1.19 26.13
CA VAL A 847 -15.18 -0.39 27.09
C VAL A 847 -13.77 -0.12 26.61
N GLY A 848 -13.30 1.09 26.84
CA GLY A 848 -11.93 1.47 26.54
C GLY A 848 -11.58 2.88 27.02
N PRO A 849 -10.28 3.22 26.97
CA PRO A 849 -9.79 4.56 27.27
C PRO A 849 -10.14 5.55 26.16
N MET A 850 -10.51 6.76 26.57
CA MET A 850 -10.97 7.86 25.73
C MET A 850 -9.88 8.91 25.48
N ARG A 851 -8.73 8.81 26.15
CA ARG A 851 -7.60 9.74 25.97
C ARG A 851 -6.28 9.00 25.88
N PRO A 852 -6.13 8.06 24.93
CA PRO A 852 -4.91 7.28 24.78
C PRO A 852 -3.71 8.19 24.55
N LYS A 853 -2.56 7.77 25.09
CA LYS A 853 -1.27 8.45 24.89
C LYS A 853 -0.58 7.98 23.62
N SER A 854 -0.92 6.80 23.11
CA SER A 854 -0.40 6.34 21.83
C SER A 854 -0.94 7.22 20.71
N VAL A 855 -0.03 7.75 19.90
CA VAL A 855 -0.32 8.56 18.73
C VAL A 855 0.24 7.88 17.49
N GLY A 856 -0.57 7.90 16.43
CA GLY A 856 -0.25 7.29 15.15
C GLY A 856 0.06 8.31 14.06
N GLN A 857 0.14 7.79 12.84
CA GLN A 857 0.31 8.56 11.62
C GLN A 857 -0.43 7.95 10.42
N LEU A 858 -0.66 8.79 9.42
CA LEU A 858 -1.25 8.46 8.14
C LEU A 858 -0.32 8.96 7.03
N LEU A 859 0.08 8.04 6.14
CA LEU A 859 0.96 8.31 5.01
C LEU A 859 0.30 7.91 3.69
N LEU A 860 0.78 8.46 2.58
CA LEU A 860 0.40 7.97 1.25
C LEU A 860 1.06 6.61 0.96
N ALA A 861 0.29 5.66 0.43
CA ALA A 861 0.83 4.42 -0.12
C ALA A 861 1.38 4.60 -1.55
N SER A 862 0.77 5.51 -2.31
CA SER A 862 1.12 5.81 -3.70
C SER A 862 0.64 7.22 -4.07
N SER A 863 0.99 7.67 -5.28
CA SER A 863 0.44 8.90 -5.87
C SER A 863 -0.96 8.73 -6.50
N ASP A 864 -1.54 7.53 -6.48
CA ASP A 864 -2.89 7.29 -7.01
C ASP A 864 -3.95 7.70 -5.96
N PRO A 865 -4.83 8.66 -6.25
CA PRO A 865 -5.88 9.11 -5.32
C PRO A 865 -6.89 8.02 -4.93
N ARG A 866 -6.95 6.91 -5.68
CA ARG A 866 -7.85 5.78 -5.42
C ARG A 866 -7.24 4.75 -4.47
N SER A 867 -5.92 4.81 -4.25
CA SER A 867 -5.25 3.95 -3.28
C SER A 867 -5.61 4.38 -1.86
N ALA A 868 -5.83 3.39 -0.99
CA ALA A 868 -5.98 3.66 0.44
C ALA A 868 -4.66 4.21 1.00
N PRO A 869 -4.69 5.18 1.93
CA PRO A 869 -3.49 5.59 2.63
C PRO A 869 -2.99 4.48 3.56
N ILE A 870 -1.72 4.56 3.92
CA ILE A 870 -1.10 3.76 4.99
C ILE A 870 -1.60 4.35 6.31
N ILE A 871 -2.33 3.55 7.09
CA ILE A 871 -2.92 3.97 8.36
C ILE A 871 -2.23 3.21 9.48
N ASN A 872 -1.51 3.92 10.35
CA ASN A 872 -0.89 3.34 11.54
C ASN A 872 -1.33 4.10 12.80
N PRO A 873 -2.37 3.65 13.52
CA PRO A 873 -2.82 4.27 14.76
C PRO A 873 -1.85 4.06 15.93
N ASN A 874 -0.93 3.10 15.81
CA ASN A 874 0.07 2.79 16.83
C ASN A 874 -0.53 2.40 18.19
N TYR A 875 -1.62 1.64 18.17
CA TYR A 875 -2.36 1.27 19.39
C TYR A 875 -1.47 0.60 20.44
N MET A 876 -1.73 0.86 21.72
CA MET A 876 -1.09 0.17 22.86
C MET A 876 0.43 0.35 22.96
N ALA A 877 1.03 1.31 22.24
CA ALA A 877 2.46 1.64 22.34
C ALA A 877 2.84 2.11 23.75
N SER A 878 2.03 3.01 24.33
CA SER A 878 2.23 3.53 25.68
C SER A 878 1.86 2.52 26.77
N SER A 879 2.65 2.46 27.84
CA SER A 879 2.32 1.67 29.04
C SER A 879 1.09 2.18 29.77
N ALA A 880 0.80 3.49 29.69
CA ALA A 880 -0.40 4.09 30.27
C ALA A 880 -1.67 3.51 29.64
N ASP A 881 -1.72 3.42 28.32
CA ASP A 881 -2.86 2.87 27.57
C ASP A 881 -3.13 1.41 27.97
N ARG A 882 -2.07 0.62 28.19
CA ARG A 882 -2.20 -0.75 28.69
C ARG A 882 -2.81 -0.81 30.09
N ALA A 883 -2.36 0.05 30.99
CA ALA A 883 -2.89 0.13 32.35
C ALA A 883 -4.37 0.56 32.36
N GLU A 884 -4.73 1.58 31.58
CA GLU A 884 -6.12 2.06 31.44
C GLU A 884 -7.05 0.99 30.83
N MET A 885 -6.56 0.22 29.86
CA MET A 885 -7.29 -0.93 29.29
C MET A 885 -7.54 -2.03 30.32
N ARG A 886 -6.55 -2.36 31.16
CA ARG A 886 -6.76 -3.33 32.24
C ARG A 886 -7.75 -2.82 33.28
N ALA A 887 -7.67 -1.53 33.64
CA ALA A 887 -8.66 -0.90 34.51
C ALA A 887 -10.07 -1.00 33.92
N SER A 888 -10.22 -0.72 32.62
CA SER A 888 -11.49 -0.85 31.88
C SER A 888 -12.13 -2.24 32.01
N ILE A 889 -11.33 -3.31 31.85
CA ILE A 889 -11.82 -4.69 32.00
C ILE A 889 -12.20 -4.99 33.47
N ARG A 890 -11.34 -4.61 34.42
CA ARG A 890 -11.56 -4.87 35.86
C ARG A 890 -12.82 -4.17 36.38
N LEU A 891 -13.01 -2.90 36.03
CA LEU A 891 -14.19 -2.13 36.42
C LEU A 891 -15.46 -2.72 35.79
N SER A 892 -15.39 -3.17 34.53
CA SER A 892 -16.51 -3.85 33.87
C SER A 892 -16.91 -5.14 34.59
N ARG A 893 -15.93 -5.97 34.98
CA ARG A 893 -16.18 -7.19 35.77
C ARG A 893 -16.80 -6.88 37.12
N GLU A 894 -16.33 -5.84 37.80
CA GLU A 894 -16.88 -5.45 39.10
C GLU A 894 -18.34 -4.97 38.99
N ILE A 895 -18.70 -4.22 37.94
CA ILE A 895 -20.08 -3.84 37.68
C ILE A 895 -20.93 -5.07 37.39
N PHE A 896 -20.45 -5.99 36.56
CA PHE A 896 -21.17 -7.24 36.25
C PHE A 896 -21.35 -8.17 37.45
N ALA A 897 -20.49 -8.06 38.48
CA ALA A 897 -20.59 -8.82 39.71
C ALA A 897 -21.62 -8.26 40.72
N GLN A 898 -22.21 -7.08 40.46
CA GLN A 898 -23.17 -6.51 41.40
C GLN A 898 -24.53 -7.24 41.37
N PRO A 899 -25.22 -7.37 42.53
CA PRO A 899 -26.46 -8.14 42.68
C PRO A 899 -27.53 -7.86 41.62
N ALA A 900 -27.75 -6.58 41.26
CA ALA A 900 -28.80 -6.18 40.32
C ALA A 900 -28.68 -6.84 38.93
N LEU A 901 -27.46 -7.16 38.48
CA LEU A 901 -27.21 -7.82 37.20
C LEU A 901 -26.80 -9.29 37.37
N ALA A 902 -25.98 -9.57 38.39
CA ALA A 902 -25.36 -10.88 38.62
C ALA A 902 -26.37 -11.99 38.96
N GLU A 903 -27.35 -11.69 39.81
CA GLU A 903 -28.32 -12.67 40.29
C GLU A 903 -29.37 -13.02 39.22
N PRO A 904 -30.13 -12.05 38.65
CA PRO A 904 -31.22 -12.36 37.73
C PRO A 904 -30.78 -12.73 36.30
N TYR A 905 -29.64 -12.20 35.82
CA TYR A 905 -29.31 -12.22 34.39
C TYR A 905 -27.94 -12.84 34.06
N ALA A 906 -26.88 -12.50 34.80
CA ALA A 906 -25.52 -12.84 34.39
C ALA A 906 -25.23 -14.34 34.50
N GLY A 907 -24.79 -14.95 33.41
CA GLY A 907 -24.21 -16.29 33.36
C GLY A 907 -22.69 -16.26 33.37
N VAL A 908 -22.08 -17.26 32.72
CA VAL A 908 -20.63 -17.39 32.60
C VAL A 908 -20.01 -16.25 31.79
N GLU A 909 -18.79 -15.83 32.14
CA GLU A 909 -18.03 -14.90 31.31
C GLU A 909 -17.62 -15.56 30.00
N LEU A 910 -17.92 -14.92 28.88
CA LEU A 910 -17.56 -15.40 27.55
C LEU A 910 -16.24 -14.80 27.08
N ALA A 911 -16.02 -13.51 27.36
CA ALA A 911 -14.82 -12.78 27.00
C ALA A 911 -14.56 -11.68 28.05
N PRO A 912 -13.31 -11.49 28.54
CA PRO A 912 -12.11 -12.30 28.31
C PRO A 912 -12.23 -13.77 28.76
N GLY A 913 -13.07 -14.05 29.75
CA GLY A 913 -13.15 -15.36 30.42
C GLY A 913 -12.64 -15.26 31.86
N GLU A 914 -13.30 -15.98 32.77
CA GLU A 914 -13.06 -15.87 34.22
C GLU A 914 -11.65 -16.31 34.64
N ASP A 915 -11.01 -17.14 33.81
CA ASP A 915 -9.65 -17.67 34.00
C ASP A 915 -8.56 -16.61 33.85
N LYS A 916 -8.82 -15.53 33.10
CA LYS A 916 -7.82 -14.49 32.78
C LYS A 916 -7.85 -13.40 33.84
N THR A 917 -6.92 -13.42 34.78
CA THR A 917 -6.91 -12.54 35.96
C THR A 917 -5.64 -11.70 36.07
N THR A 918 -4.53 -12.16 35.51
CA THR A 918 -3.25 -11.46 35.57
C THR A 918 -3.15 -10.33 34.54
N ASP A 919 -2.29 -9.34 34.82
CA ASP A 919 -2.05 -8.23 33.90
C ASP A 919 -1.62 -8.72 32.50
N ALA A 920 -0.74 -9.72 32.43
CA ALA A 920 -0.24 -10.26 31.17
C ALA A 920 -1.33 -10.97 30.35
N GLU A 921 -2.25 -11.67 31.00
CA GLU A 921 -3.38 -12.33 30.34
C GLU A 921 -4.40 -11.31 29.80
N LEU A 922 -4.65 -10.25 30.56
CA LEU A 922 -5.51 -9.15 30.11
C LEU A 922 -4.89 -8.40 28.94
N ASP A 923 -3.60 -8.08 29.00
CA ASP A 923 -2.89 -7.44 27.89
C ASP A 923 -2.91 -8.33 26.64
N LYS A 924 -2.73 -9.66 26.79
CA LYS A 924 -2.85 -10.62 25.68
C LYS A 924 -4.26 -10.64 25.09
N PHE A 925 -5.30 -10.58 25.93
CA PHE A 925 -6.67 -10.48 25.46
C PHE A 925 -6.91 -9.18 24.68
N VAL A 926 -6.45 -8.03 25.19
CA VAL A 926 -6.60 -6.75 24.50
C VAL A 926 -5.88 -6.76 23.15
N ARG A 927 -4.65 -7.31 23.06
CA ARG A 927 -3.97 -7.45 21.77
C ARG A 927 -4.75 -8.30 20.78
N ALA A 928 -5.33 -9.42 21.23
CA ALA A 928 -6.06 -10.34 20.37
C ALA A 928 -7.45 -9.84 19.93
N PHE A 929 -8.13 -9.05 20.76
CA PHE A 929 -9.56 -8.71 20.56
C PHE A 929 -9.90 -7.22 20.63
N GLY A 930 -8.96 -6.34 20.96
CA GLY A 930 -9.17 -4.90 20.93
C GLY A 930 -9.47 -4.43 19.51
N ASP A 931 -10.45 -3.55 19.37
CA ASP A 931 -10.92 -3.00 18.09
C ASP A 931 -11.14 -1.50 18.18
N SER A 932 -11.06 -0.83 17.03
CA SER A 932 -11.36 0.59 16.92
C SER A 932 -12.83 0.86 17.25
N ALA A 933 -13.10 1.89 18.06
CA ALA A 933 -14.43 2.48 18.22
C ALA A 933 -14.81 3.40 17.03
N TYR A 934 -13.91 3.49 16.05
CA TYR A 934 -14.03 4.21 14.79
C TYR A 934 -14.18 5.73 14.96
N HIS A 935 -13.31 6.29 15.79
CA HIS A 935 -13.17 7.70 16.12
C HIS A 935 -11.81 8.30 15.67
N PRO A 936 -11.32 8.03 14.43
CA PRO A 936 -10.07 8.63 13.98
C PRO A 936 -10.19 10.16 13.89
N SER A 937 -9.18 10.85 14.37
CA SER A 937 -9.13 12.31 14.51
C SER A 937 -7.70 12.84 14.46
N CYS A 938 -7.56 14.16 14.53
CA CYS A 938 -6.32 14.88 14.87
C CYS A 938 -5.20 14.94 13.80
N THR A 939 -5.42 14.36 12.61
CA THR A 939 -4.42 14.28 11.52
C THR A 939 -4.08 15.57 10.80
N CYS A 940 -4.82 16.65 11.04
CA CYS A 940 -4.58 18.00 10.54
C CYS A 940 -4.72 19.02 11.69
N ARG A 941 -4.16 18.67 12.85
CA ARG A 941 -4.27 19.38 14.14
C ARG A 941 -4.29 20.91 14.01
N MET A 942 -5.25 21.51 14.70
CA MET A 942 -5.35 22.94 14.96
C MET A 942 -4.38 23.38 16.07
N GLY A 943 -3.79 24.55 15.93
CA GLY A 943 -2.94 25.12 16.98
C GLY A 943 -2.27 26.42 16.57
N SER A 944 -1.66 27.05 17.58
CA SER A 944 -0.79 28.21 17.40
C SER A 944 0.54 27.73 16.80
N ASN A 945 1.10 28.49 15.87
CA ASN A 945 2.41 28.18 15.29
C ASN A 945 3.38 29.36 15.49
N PRO A 946 4.02 29.49 16.67
CA PRO A 946 4.83 30.67 16.94
C PRO A 946 6.15 30.72 16.15
N ASP A 947 6.72 29.59 15.71
CA ASP A 947 8.06 29.51 15.07
C ASP A 947 8.24 28.39 14.00
N GLY A 948 7.18 27.66 13.59
CA GLY A 948 7.28 26.35 12.92
C GLY A 948 7.61 26.29 11.42
N ILE A 949 8.64 27.00 10.97
CA ILE A 949 9.45 26.62 9.79
C ILE A 949 10.91 26.33 10.19
N ALA A 950 11.36 26.70 11.39
CA ALA A 950 12.73 26.45 11.84
C ALA A 950 12.79 25.26 12.81
N VAL A 951 13.35 24.13 12.34
CA VAL A 951 13.96 23.13 13.21
C VAL A 951 15.04 23.84 14.02
N LYS A 952 14.78 24.16 15.30
CA LYS A 952 15.81 24.60 16.25
C LYS A 952 16.43 23.38 16.92
N THR A 953 17.68 23.59 17.32
CA THR A 953 18.76 22.64 17.61
C THR A 953 18.47 21.59 18.68
N SER A 954 19.38 20.62 18.77
CA SER A 954 19.38 19.41 19.61
C SER A 954 19.17 19.60 21.13
N GLU A 955 19.05 20.83 21.63
CA GLU A 955 19.00 21.14 23.06
C GLU A 955 17.58 21.35 23.61
N ASP A 956 16.56 21.58 22.76
CA ASP A 956 15.16 21.81 23.20
C ASP A 956 14.36 20.52 23.51
N LYS A 957 15.00 19.34 23.47
CA LYS A 957 14.36 18.02 23.72
C LYS A 957 13.93 17.78 25.19
N GLN A 958 14.16 18.72 26.11
CA GLN A 958 14.15 18.41 27.54
C GLN A 958 12.96 18.95 28.36
N MET A 959 11.97 19.61 27.76
CA MET A 959 10.73 19.99 28.48
C MET A 959 9.46 19.35 27.90
N GLY A 960 9.19 18.11 28.34
CA GLY A 960 7.90 17.79 28.99
C GLY A 960 6.61 17.72 28.17
N TYR A 961 6.60 17.14 26.96
CA TYR A 961 5.53 16.24 26.49
C TYR A 961 6.19 15.16 25.61
N VAL A 962 6.16 13.92 26.08
CA VAL A 962 6.99 12.83 25.57
C VAL A 962 6.20 11.99 24.56
N GLY A 963 6.66 11.98 23.30
CA GLY A 963 6.22 11.03 22.26
C GLY A 963 6.60 11.45 20.83
N ASN A 964 7.82 11.12 20.40
CA ASN A 964 8.27 11.11 18.99
C ASN A 964 8.36 12.45 18.21
N GLY A 965 9.14 13.43 18.66
CA GLY A 965 10.00 14.36 17.87
C GLY A 965 9.53 15.06 16.56
N ARG A 966 8.29 14.90 16.09
CA ARG A 966 7.70 15.45 14.85
C ARG A 966 6.23 15.87 15.02
N VAL A 967 5.61 15.60 16.18
CA VAL A 967 4.16 15.72 16.45
C VAL A 967 3.73 17.17 16.78
N ASP A 968 4.66 18.12 16.91
CA ASP A 968 4.37 19.45 17.44
C ASP A 968 3.95 20.50 16.38
N ALA A 969 3.95 20.16 15.09
CA ALA A 969 3.61 21.12 14.02
C ALA A 969 2.09 21.18 13.77
N ALA A 970 1.45 22.29 14.11
CA ALA A 970 0.05 22.55 13.75
C ALA A 970 -0.13 22.64 12.22
N VAL A 971 -1.20 22.05 11.70
CA VAL A 971 -1.57 22.08 10.28
C VAL A 971 -2.59 23.18 10.00
N THR A 972 -3.49 23.42 10.96
CA THR A 972 -4.53 24.45 10.86
C THR A 972 -4.43 25.49 11.97
N GLN A 973 -4.88 26.70 11.65
CA GLN A 973 -5.03 27.84 12.55
C GLN A 973 -6.32 27.71 13.38
N PRO A 974 -6.47 28.47 14.49
CA PRO A 974 -7.72 28.50 15.26
C PRO A 974 -8.98 28.90 14.47
N ASP A 975 -8.82 29.56 13.32
CA ASP A 975 -9.89 29.90 12.38
C ASP A 975 -10.10 28.82 11.29
N CYS A 976 -9.49 27.64 11.46
CA CYS A 976 -9.53 26.48 10.55
C CYS A 976 -8.77 26.66 9.22
N LYS A 977 -8.05 27.76 9.00
CA LYS A 977 -7.20 27.93 7.81
C LYS A 977 -5.97 27.03 7.85
N VAL A 978 -5.55 26.53 6.70
CA VAL A 978 -4.28 25.78 6.59
C VAL A 978 -3.11 26.75 6.71
N TRP A 979 -2.13 26.43 7.55
CA TRP A 979 -0.96 27.30 7.75
C TRP A 979 -0.18 27.54 6.45
N GLY A 980 0.08 28.82 6.16
CA GLY A 980 0.89 29.26 5.02
C GLY A 980 0.21 29.21 3.65
N LEU A 981 -1.08 28.90 3.59
CA LEU A 981 -1.88 28.84 2.36
C LEU A 981 -3.13 29.72 2.46
N ASP A 982 -3.48 30.37 1.36
CA ASP A 982 -4.62 31.26 1.29
C ASP A 982 -5.84 30.54 0.69
N GLY A 983 -7.04 30.89 1.14
CA GLY A 983 -8.28 30.36 0.59
C GLY A 983 -8.49 28.86 0.79
N LEU A 984 -7.82 28.25 1.77
CA LEU A 984 -7.94 26.82 2.09
C LEU A 984 -8.23 26.62 3.58
N ARG A 985 -9.34 25.93 3.90
CA ARG A 985 -9.68 25.50 5.27
C ARG A 985 -9.93 24.01 5.36
N ILE A 986 -9.86 23.47 6.57
CA ILE A 986 -10.27 22.10 6.88
C ILE A 986 -11.30 22.16 8.01
N VAL A 987 -12.45 21.51 7.82
CA VAL A 987 -13.57 21.54 8.78
C VAL A 987 -14.09 20.11 8.95
N ASP A 988 -13.34 19.32 9.73
CA ASP A 988 -13.71 17.95 10.08
C ASP A 988 -12.91 17.46 11.31
N ALA A 989 -13.03 16.16 11.67
CA ALA A 989 -12.35 15.57 12.83
C ALA A 989 -10.81 15.64 12.78
N SER A 990 -10.20 15.85 11.61
CA SER A 990 -8.74 15.94 11.48
C SER A 990 -8.16 17.15 12.22
N ILE A 991 -8.92 18.24 12.39
CA ILE A 991 -8.37 19.47 12.98
C ILE A 991 -8.37 19.46 14.52
N MET A 992 -8.97 18.46 15.15
CA MET A 992 -8.94 18.34 16.61
C MET A 992 -7.48 18.32 17.12
N PRO A 993 -7.08 19.17 18.08
CA PRO A 993 -5.71 19.13 18.61
C PRO A 993 -5.38 17.82 19.35
N SER A 994 -6.38 17.30 20.05
CA SER A 994 -6.39 15.99 20.69
C SER A 994 -7.81 15.42 20.68
N ILE A 995 -7.96 14.10 20.77
CA ILE A 995 -9.28 13.48 20.79
C ILE A 995 -10.06 13.89 22.07
N VAL A 996 -11.39 13.95 21.98
CA VAL A 996 -12.27 14.28 23.13
C VAL A 996 -12.88 13.02 23.72
N SER A 997 -13.38 13.12 24.96
CA SER A 997 -13.83 11.97 25.73
C SER A 997 -15.23 11.51 25.37
N GLY A 998 -15.32 10.75 24.28
CA GLY A 998 -16.55 10.12 23.81
C GLY A 998 -16.67 10.05 22.29
N ASN A 999 -17.86 9.73 21.79
CA ASN A 999 -18.12 9.60 20.36
C ASN A 999 -17.97 10.95 19.61
N LEU A 1000 -17.34 10.94 18.42
CA LEU A 1000 -16.95 12.18 17.74
C LEU A 1000 -18.02 12.86 16.87
N ASN A 1001 -19.21 12.27 16.73
CA ASN A 1001 -20.23 12.83 15.84
C ASN A 1001 -20.69 14.23 16.28
N ALA A 1002 -21.03 14.42 17.57
CA ALA A 1002 -21.46 15.72 18.06
C ALA A 1002 -20.31 16.76 18.07
N PRO A 1003 -19.09 16.43 18.54
CA PRO A 1003 -17.94 17.34 18.47
C PRO A 1003 -17.67 17.86 17.05
N VAL A 1004 -17.75 17.00 16.03
CA VAL A 1004 -17.51 17.39 14.64
C VAL A 1004 -18.62 18.33 14.12
N ILE A 1005 -19.88 18.06 14.46
CA ILE A 1005 -21.01 18.93 14.06
C ILE A 1005 -20.90 20.29 14.73
N MET A 1006 -20.55 20.33 16.03
CA MET A 1006 -20.30 21.57 16.77
C MET A 1006 -19.16 22.38 16.13
N LEU A 1007 -18.06 21.70 15.79
CA LEU A 1007 -16.91 22.32 15.13
C LEU A 1007 -17.31 22.92 13.77
N ALA A 1008 -18.11 22.21 12.98
CA ALA A 1008 -18.59 22.69 11.69
C ALA A 1008 -19.55 23.89 11.82
N GLU A 1009 -20.46 23.86 12.80
CA GLU A 1009 -21.35 24.98 13.12
C GLU A 1009 -20.54 26.24 13.47
N ARG A 1010 -19.55 26.10 14.35
CA ARG A 1010 -18.69 27.22 14.73
C ARG A 1010 -17.82 27.72 13.58
N ALA A 1011 -17.24 26.82 12.80
CA ALA A 1011 -16.44 27.18 11.64
C ALA A 1011 -17.26 27.95 10.59
N ALA A 1012 -18.55 27.61 10.41
CA ALA A 1012 -19.43 28.34 9.51
C ALA A 1012 -19.58 29.81 9.93
N ASP A 1013 -19.72 30.11 11.22
CA ASP A 1013 -19.80 31.49 11.72
C ASP A 1013 -18.47 32.24 11.57
N ILE A 1014 -17.34 31.57 11.80
CA ILE A 1014 -16.00 32.15 11.56
C ILE A 1014 -15.87 32.55 10.08
N ILE A 1015 -16.23 31.67 9.16
CA ILE A 1015 -16.18 31.92 7.71
C ILE A 1015 -17.13 33.06 7.32
N MET A 1016 -18.35 33.09 7.85
CA MET A 1016 -19.31 34.18 7.57
C MET A 1016 -18.82 35.52 8.13
N SER A 1017 -18.24 35.51 9.34
CA SER A 1017 -17.74 36.73 9.99
C SER A 1017 -16.61 37.37 9.19
N GLU A 1018 -15.69 36.57 8.67
CA GLU A 1018 -14.61 37.07 7.82
C GLU A 1018 -15.11 37.55 6.46
N ARG A 1019 -16.13 36.89 5.88
CA ARG A 1019 -16.72 37.29 4.60
C ARG A 1019 -17.42 38.64 4.68
N ASP A 1020 -18.20 38.86 5.76
CA ASP A 1020 -19.10 40.01 5.88
C ASP A 1020 -18.51 41.14 6.74
N GLY A 1021 -17.31 40.94 7.31
CA GLY A 1021 -16.63 41.93 8.17
C GLY A 1021 -17.33 42.21 9.50
N THR A 1022 -18.36 41.42 9.85
CA THR A 1022 -19.16 41.57 11.07
C THR A 1022 -19.16 40.23 11.81
N SER A 1023 -18.78 40.22 13.10
CA SER A 1023 -18.74 38.98 13.87
C SER A 1023 -20.15 38.45 14.12
N VAL A 1024 -20.41 37.23 13.64
CA VAL A 1024 -21.63 36.46 13.93
C VAL A 1024 -21.37 35.26 14.85
N VAL A 1025 -20.13 35.13 15.33
CA VAL A 1025 -19.72 34.08 16.28
C VAL A 1025 -20.49 34.25 17.58
N LEU A 1026 -21.17 33.19 18.01
CA LEU A 1026 -21.92 33.17 19.27
C LEU A 1026 -21.00 33.44 20.47
N PRO A 1027 -21.44 34.28 21.43
CA PRO A 1027 -20.68 34.52 22.65
C PRO A 1027 -20.64 33.26 23.51
N GLY A 1028 -19.49 32.97 24.12
CA GLY A 1028 -19.34 31.87 25.05
C GLY A 1028 -20.14 32.07 26.34
N ASN A 1029 -20.40 30.97 27.05
CA ASN A 1029 -21.03 30.98 28.37
C ASN A 1029 -20.02 30.63 29.48
N PRO A 1030 -19.31 31.62 30.06
CA PRO A 1030 -18.29 31.37 31.08
C PRO A 1030 -18.87 30.96 32.44
N GLN A 1031 -20.19 31.11 32.64
CA GLN A 1031 -20.88 30.77 33.89
C GLN A 1031 -21.38 29.32 33.91
N ILE A 1032 -21.11 28.54 32.86
CA ILE A 1032 -21.56 27.15 32.81
C ILE A 1032 -20.85 26.33 33.88
N ARG A 1033 -21.63 25.55 34.64
CA ARG A 1033 -21.10 24.71 35.70
C ARG A 1033 -20.64 23.37 35.13
N VAL A 1034 -19.60 22.81 35.71
CA VAL A 1034 -19.13 21.45 35.40
C VAL A 1034 -19.04 20.73 36.72
N TRP A 1035 -19.65 19.55 36.79
CA TRP A 1035 -19.62 18.72 37.97
C TRP A 1035 -18.18 18.35 38.35
N LYS A 1036 -17.93 18.19 39.65
CA LYS A 1036 -16.66 17.74 40.19
C LYS A 1036 -16.92 16.65 41.22
N PRO A 1037 -16.06 15.62 41.30
CA PRO A 1037 -16.21 14.56 42.29
C PRO A 1037 -16.13 15.11 43.70
N ALA A 1038 -16.85 14.48 44.62
CA ALA A 1038 -16.87 14.88 46.02
C ALA A 1038 -15.48 14.73 46.67
N ASP A 1039 -14.74 13.69 46.26
CA ASP A 1039 -13.35 13.46 46.66
C ASP A 1039 -12.49 13.11 45.44
N ARG A 1040 -11.58 14.03 45.07
CA ARG A 1040 -10.66 13.83 43.94
C ARG A 1040 -9.65 12.71 44.18
N ASN A 1041 -9.37 12.36 45.43
CA ASN A 1041 -8.42 11.31 45.77
C ASN A 1041 -9.03 9.90 45.67
N LYS A 1042 -10.33 9.80 45.37
CA LYS A 1042 -11.02 8.53 45.09
C LYS A 1042 -11.30 8.40 43.60
N GLN A 1043 -11.34 7.15 43.14
CA GLN A 1043 -11.70 6.82 41.76
C GLN A 1043 -13.21 6.99 41.49
N ARG A 1044 -14.05 6.91 42.52
CA ARG A 1044 -15.51 7.08 42.49
C ARG A 1044 -16.03 7.54 43.86
N ASP A 1045 -17.23 8.10 43.90
CA ASP A 1045 -17.80 8.69 45.12
C ASP A 1045 -18.40 7.64 46.08
N GLY A 1046 -19.01 6.56 45.54
CA GLY A 1046 -19.64 5.51 46.31
C GLY A 1046 -18.73 4.31 46.61
N ASN A 1047 -19.17 3.44 47.52
CA ASN A 1047 -18.51 2.15 47.80
C ASN A 1047 -19.26 1.01 47.10
N PRO A 1048 -18.57 0.06 46.46
CA PRO A 1048 -19.22 -1.08 45.82
C PRO A 1048 -19.85 -2.02 46.86
N LYS A 1049 -21.04 -2.55 46.59
CA LYS A 1049 -21.68 -3.59 47.42
C LYS A 1049 -20.89 -4.90 47.38
N VAL A 1050 -20.40 -5.26 46.19
CA VAL A 1050 -19.48 -6.39 45.97
C VAL A 1050 -18.17 -5.84 45.43
N ARG A 1051 -17.07 -6.07 46.12
CA ARG A 1051 -15.74 -5.67 45.65
C ARG A 1051 -15.00 -6.90 45.15
N LEU A 1052 -14.54 -6.87 43.90
CA LEU A 1052 -13.63 -7.89 43.39
C LEU A 1052 -12.20 -7.52 43.82
N ASN A 1053 -11.45 -8.51 44.29
CA ASN A 1053 -10.04 -8.35 44.69
C ASN A 1053 -9.12 -8.22 43.49
#